data_AF-A0AAT9FJN6-F1
#
_entry.id   AF-A0AAT9FJN6-F1
#
_cell.length_a   1.000
_cell.length_b   1.000
_cell.length_c   1.000
_cell.angle_alpha   90.00
_cell.angle_beta   90.00
_cell.angle_gamma   90.00
#
_symmetry.space_group_name_H-M   'P 1'
#
loop_
_entity.id
_entity.type
_entity.pdbx_description
1 polymer ?
#
loop_
_entity_poly.entity_id
_entity_poly.type
_entity_poly.pdbx_seq_one_letter_code
_entity_poly.pdbx_strand_id
1 'polypeptide(L)'
;MKLSTVLFILGAAIAPTAVVAATDQPQDVKAAISYVKLLSQEKINLTGDTALSPHCELGRRKQIREQIEFYLKTSINQDDVLTLESKKVEGDFAALLLRAENPTSPLGTRIHALAMLKRGGVWKPAPLPGSFANTGYGYDPEVEKTVRSLELWMAREKIKRETSAREEASNKFLTEISAREKTAGLDDISPEKAVTLLIEALRSKDLMRILAIMGAASDESYEPLKTTISQVSRGLNEDDPANDWQLVNNRSVIAQVMKVDKTKNEVAVGFWNPLGKTEEKILYFPVFKAKGKTFARLSELLKVALLPEDERWQQRWRHRRGDETTLRKKLPSVIFKNNTGTSQPTSRQLLDELLKINKTGDFSALLSLLPRKGEYFGKEENQKKGLQALGALWRNLNWMKANPLHVLDLLEEEDIALAPLQFAKTNRPGEFETVKVWMTKLDDGWHVIPAEILEESQGKEAQVTMQKLQRQLNSIQQAQQEKQARELMDKVVTITPPLKLDPVTDEEAKKTLTNFRTLLRTKETASALASSAVLEGTNSAQTLKIFNYAIRGAADHTPHDDTLGINRAGKWLGISIRTTSKSSGVADYPLYLIVNTDAGGKVLLDVDLRHATNRGRELLNSKTWNKLKEALPEQSLTEVKSIFDKHNQLSTADIAKRKKELEDED
;
A
#
# COMPACT_ATOMS: atom_id res chain seq x y z
N MET A 1 -46.72 17.05 0.70
CA MET A 1 -46.74 15.76 -0.02
C MET A 1 -45.41 15.07 0.23
N LYS A 2 -45.43 13.96 0.99
CA LYS A 2 -44.25 13.18 1.34
C LYS A 2 -43.91 12.23 0.18
N LEU A 3 -42.68 12.28 -0.32
CA LEU A 3 -42.14 11.27 -1.24
C LEU A 3 -41.83 9.99 -0.46
N SER A 4 -42.45 8.90 -0.86
CA SER A 4 -42.11 7.54 -0.41
C SER A 4 -41.26 6.88 -1.50
N THR A 5 -39.98 6.70 -1.21
CA THR A 5 -39.02 5.90 -1.98
C THR A 5 -39.29 4.43 -1.72
N VAL A 6 -39.71 3.67 -2.73
CA VAL A 6 -39.82 2.20 -2.68
C VAL A 6 -38.46 1.60 -3.02
N LEU A 7 -37.80 1.05 -2.01
CA LEU A 7 -36.56 0.30 -2.13
C LEU A 7 -36.92 -1.20 -2.25
N PHE A 8 -36.71 -1.81 -3.42
CA PHE A 8 -36.82 -3.26 -3.59
C PHE A 8 -35.58 -3.94 -2.99
N ILE A 9 -35.73 -4.52 -1.79
CA ILE A 9 -34.74 -5.43 -1.21
C ILE A 9 -35.14 -6.86 -1.58
N LEU A 10 -34.34 -7.50 -2.44
CA LEU A 10 -34.39 -8.95 -2.63
C LEU A 10 -33.81 -9.62 -1.37
N GLY A 11 -34.68 -10.00 -0.43
CA GLY A 11 -34.30 -10.84 0.72
C GLY A 11 -34.12 -12.28 0.28
N ALA A 12 -32.89 -12.70 0.02
CA ALA A 12 -32.55 -14.12 0.03
C ALA A 12 -32.62 -14.58 1.49
N ALA A 13 -33.64 -15.39 1.81
CA ALA A 13 -33.79 -16.05 3.10
C ALA A 13 -32.64 -17.04 3.30
N ILE A 14 -31.54 -16.58 3.89
CA ILE A 14 -30.59 -17.46 4.57
C ILE A 14 -31.30 -17.88 5.85
N ALA A 15 -31.81 -19.11 5.87
CA ALA A 15 -32.20 -19.74 7.12
C ALA A 15 -31.00 -19.62 8.08
N PRO A 16 -31.16 -19.06 9.29
CA PRO A 16 -30.09 -19.04 10.25
C PRO A 16 -29.82 -20.50 10.61
N THR A 17 -28.74 -21.07 10.09
CA THR A 17 -28.10 -22.20 10.75
C THR A 17 -27.79 -21.70 12.14
N ALA A 18 -28.54 -22.23 13.10
CA ALA A 18 -28.40 -21.91 14.50
C ALA A 18 -26.90 -21.94 14.84
N VAL A 19 -26.35 -20.77 15.16
CA VAL A 19 -25.12 -20.69 15.91
C VAL A 19 -25.45 -21.38 17.23
N VAL A 20 -25.06 -22.64 17.32
CA VAL A 20 -25.06 -23.38 18.58
C VAL A 20 -24.17 -22.54 19.50
N ALA A 21 -24.82 -21.89 20.45
CA ALA A 21 -24.20 -21.22 21.58
C ALA A 21 -23.10 -22.11 22.16
N ALA A 22 -22.03 -21.51 22.69
CA ALA A 22 -20.92 -22.20 23.34
C ALA A 22 -21.41 -23.23 24.36
N THR A 23 -21.66 -24.45 23.90
CA THR A 23 -21.98 -25.62 24.71
C THR A 23 -20.69 -26.11 25.31
N ASP A 24 -20.78 -26.45 26.59
CA ASP A 24 -19.70 -26.88 27.47
C ASP A 24 -18.87 -28.03 26.84
N GLN A 25 -17.81 -27.68 26.11
CA GLN A 25 -16.96 -28.68 25.47
C GLN A 25 -16.30 -29.53 26.58
N PRO A 26 -16.26 -30.88 26.42
CA PRO A 26 -15.58 -31.76 27.34
C PRO A 26 -14.13 -31.32 27.63
N GLN A 27 -13.67 -31.50 28.87
CA GLN A 27 -12.37 -31.00 29.35
C GLN A 27 -11.18 -31.49 28.52
N ASP A 28 -11.23 -32.74 28.05
CA ASP A 28 -10.28 -33.36 27.12
C ASP A 28 -10.21 -32.60 25.78
N VAL A 29 -11.36 -32.21 25.22
CA VAL A 29 -11.44 -31.46 23.94
C VAL A 29 -10.89 -30.05 24.11
N LYS A 30 -11.24 -29.37 25.21
CA LYS A 30 -10.69 -28.03 25.53
C LYS A 30 -9.16 -28.09 25.67
N ALA A 31 -8.63 -29.09 26.38
CA ALA A 31 -7.19 -29.27 26.54
C ALA A 31 -6.49 -29.58 25.20
N ALA A 32 -7.10 -30.41 24.36
CA ALA A 32 -6.58 -30.74 23.03
C ALA A 32 -6.53 -29.53 22.08
N ILE A 33 -7.58 -28.71 22.03
CA ILE A 33 -7.61 -27.46 21.25
C ILE A 33 -6.56 -26.48 21.78
N SER A 34 -6.46 -26.33 23.11
CA SER A 34 -5.46 -25.46 23.74
C SER A 34 -4.04 -25.88 23.40
N TYR A 35 -3.76 -27.18 23.37
CA TYR A 35 -2.45 -27.72 22.99
C TYR A 35 -2.05 -27.32 21.56
N VAL A 36 -2.94 -27.50 20.57
CA VAL A 36 -2.65 -27.12 19.18
C VAL A 36 -2.47 -25.60 19.03
N LYS A 37 -3.22 -24.79 19.81
CA LYS A 37 -3.03 -23.34 19.85
C LYS A 37 -1.70 -22.91 20.49
N LEU A 38 -1.27 -23.57 21.58
CA LEU A 38 0.01 -23.30 22.20
C LEU A 38 1.18 -23.70 21.29
N LEU A 39 1.01 -24.81 20.55
CA LEU A 39 1.92 -25.20 19.48
C LEU A 39 2.01 -24.13 18.40
N SER A 40 0.89 -23.68 17.82
CA SER A 40 0.90 -22.68 16.73
C SER A 40 1.49 -21.33 17.12
N GLN A 41 1.50 -21.01 18.41
CA GLN A 41 2.11 -19.80 18.97
C GLN A 41 3.57 -20.00 19.44
N GLU A 42 4.13 -21.20 19.31
CA GLU A 42 5.47 -21.57 19.80
C GLU A 42 5.66 -21.34 21.31
N LYS A 43 4.57 -21.44 22.09
CA LYS A 43 4.55 -21.15 23.54
C LYS A 43 4.47 -22.40 24.42
N ILE A 44 4.61 -23.58 23.83
CA ILE A 44 4.39 -24.82 24.57
C ILE A 44 5.48 -25.09 25.62
N ASN A 45 5.08 -25.29 26.86
CA ASN A 45 5.94 -25.87 27.90
C ASN A 45 5.69 -27.37 27.98
N LEU A 46 6.60 -28.17 27.41
CA LEU A 46 6.47 -29.63 27.37
C LEU A 46 6.22 -30.28 28.74
N THR A 47 6.77 -29.75 29.83
CA THR A 47 6.63 -30.39 31.16
C THR A 47 5.34 -29.95 31.86
N GLY A 48 4.90 -28.71 31.65
CA GLY A 48 3.68 -28.16 32.27
C GLY A 48 2.41 -28.54 31.51
N ASP A 49 2.44 -28.37 30.19
CA ASP A 49 1.27 -28.38 29.31
C ASP A 49 0.96 -29.76 28.73
N THR A 50 1.83 -30.75 28.93
CA THR A 50 1.65 -32.11 28.41
C THR A 50 1.74 -33.16 29.52
N ALA A 51 1.39 -34.40 29.18
CA ALA A 51 1.50 -35.58 30.02
C ALA A 51 2.90 -36.20 30.00
N LEU A 52 3.95 -35.44 29.67
CA LEU A 52 5.34 -35.93 29.64
C LEU A 52 5.71 -36.68 30.93
N SER A 53 6.32 -37.86 30.79
CA SER A 53 6.79 -38.65 31.92
C SER A 53 7.85 -37.89 32.72
N PRO A 54 7.75 -37.84 34.07
CA PRO A 54 8.81 -37.30 34.93
C PRO A 54 10.17 -37.97 34.68
N HIS A 55 10.16 -39.25 34.31
CA HIS A 55 11.33 -40.07 34.03
C HIS A 55 11.87 -39.93 32.59
N CYS A 56 11.33 -39.01 31.78
CA CYS A 56 11.84 -38.78 30.43
C CYS A 56 13.22 -38.10 30.49
N GLU A 57 14.26 -38.78 30.02
CA GLU A 57 15.64 -38.30 29.98
C GLU A 57 15.80 -37.02 29.11
N LEU A 58 16.82 -36.21 29.43
CA LEU A 58 17.09 -34.95 28.72
C LEU A 58 17.32 -35.14 27.21
N GLY A 59 18.05 -36.20 26.82
CA GLY A 59 18.27 -36.54 25.41
C GLY A 59 16.97 -36.82 24.66
N ARG A 60 16.06 -37.57 25.29
CA ARG A 60 14.74 -37.86 24.71
C ARG A 60 13.86 -36.62 24.63
N ARG A 61 13.92 -35.72 25.63
CA ARG A 61 13.21 -34.42 25.58
C ARG A 61 13.67 -33.56 24.42
N LYS A 62 14.96 -33.58 24.07
CA LYS A 62 15.49 -32.88 22.90
C LYS A 62 14.87 -33.42 21.60
N GLN A 63 14.85 -34.74 21.43
CA GLN A 63 14.22 -35.37 20.25
C GLN A 63 12.73 -35.05 20.12
N ILE A 64 12.00 -35.00 21.24
CA ILE A 64 10.57 -34.61 21.22
C ILE A 64 10.39 -33.19 20.71
N ARG A 65 11.27 -32.25 21.11
CA ARG A 65 11.23 -30.87 20.58
C ARG A 65 11.49 -30.83 19.09
N GLU A 66 12.51 -31.53 18.60
CA GLU A 66 12.84 -31.58 17.17
C GLU A 66 11.67 -32.11 16.34
N GLN A 67 10.96 -33.14 16.83
CA GLN A 67 9.77 -33.67 16.18
C GLN A 67 8.59 -32.69 16.19
N ILE A 68 8.39 -31.95 17.28
CA ILE A 68 7.39 -30.89 17.34
C ILE A 68 7.73 -29.75 16.39
N GLU A 69 8.98 -29.30 16.32
CA GLU A 69 9.42 -28.27 15.39
C GLU A 69 9.17 -28.68 13.93
N PHE A 70 9.44 -29.93 13.60
CA PHE A 70 9.10 -30.49 12.29
C PHE A 70 7.58 -30.49 12.05
N TYR A 71 6.79 -30.89 13.05
CA TYR A 71 5.33 -30.88 12.96
C TYR A 71 4.75 -29.47 12.79
N LEU A 72 5.29 -28.48 13.50
CA LEU A 72 4.92 -27.06 13.38
C LEU A 72 5.12 -26.56 11.95
N LYS A 73 6.29 -26.83 11.37
CA LYS A 73 6.65 -26.40 10.02
C LYS A 73 5.79 -27.04 8.92
N THR A 74 5.26 -28.24 9.16
CA THR A 74 4.63 -29.05 8.11
C THR A 74 3.11 -29.15 8.22
N SER A 75 2.56 -28.99 9.42
CA SER A 75 1.19 -29.43 9.72
C SER A 75 0.33 -28.40 10.43
N ILE A 76 0.87 -27.31 10.99
CA ILE A 76 0.11 -26.31 11.75
C ILE A 76 0.09 -24.95 11.03
N ASN A 77 -1.09 -24.32 10.96
CA ASN A 77 -1.23 -22.90 10.58
C ASN A 77 -1.86 -22.11 11.74
N GLN A 78 -1.50 -20.83 11.86
CA GLN A 78 -1.99 -19.96 12.95
C GLN A 78 -3.47 -19.60 12.83
N ASP A 79 -4.00 -19.52 11.61
CA ASP A 79 -5.38 -19.06 11.33
C ASP A 79 -6.41 -20.19 11.21
N ASP A 80 -6.05 -21.42 11.61
CA ASP A 80 -6.96 -22.57 11.49
C ASP A 80 -8.06 -22.53 12.56
N VAL A 81 -9.29 -22.81 12.12
CA VAL A 81 -10.43 -23.06 13.01
C VAL A 81 -10.44 -24.54 13.38
N LEU A 82 -10.32 -24.84 14.66
CA LEU A 82 -10.24 -26.20 15.19
C LEU A 82 -11.61 -26.68 15.70
N THR A 83 -12.07 -27.82 15.19
CA THR A 83 -13.31 -28.48 15.62
C THR A 83 -13.06 -29.95 15.95
N LEU A 84 -13.84 -30.52 16.87
CA LEU A 84 -13.74 -31.95 17.18
C LEU A 84 -14.40 -32.76 16.07
N GLU A 85 -13.64 -33.65 15.47
CA GLU A 85 -14.11 -34.52 14.40
C GLU A 85 -14.58 -35.88 14.94
N SER A 86 -13.78 -36.48 15.82
CA SER A 86 -14.08 -37.76 16.46
C SER A 86 -13.26 -37.93 17.72
N LYS A 87 -13.78 -38.72 18.65
CA LYS A 87 -13.03 -39.14 19.85
C LYS A 87 -13.31 -40.59 20.20
N LYS A 88 -12.31 -41.24 20.80
CA LYS A 88 -12.44 -42.57 21.41
C LYS A 88 -11.79 -42.53 22.78
N VAL A 89 -12.51 -42.99 23.81
CA VAL A 89 -12.05 -42.95 25.21
C VAL A 89 -12.07 -44.38 25.74
N GLU A 90 -10.95 -44.82 26.32
CA GLU A 90 -10.78 -46.13 26.96
C GLU A 90 -10.09 -45.90 28.31
N GLY A 91 -10.87 -45.91 29.40
CA GLY A 91 -10.38 -45.62 30.75
C GLY A 91 -9.78 -44.22 30.86
N ASP A 92 -8.52 -44.15 31.28
CA ASP A 92 -7.76 -42.90 31.43
C ASP A 92 -7.10 -42.42 30.12
N PHE A 93 -7.37 -43.08 29.00
CA PHE A 93 -6.81 -42.74 27.69
C PHE A 93 -7.90 -42.22 26.76
N ALA A 94 -7.60 -41.15 26.04
CA ALA A 94 -8.47 -40.66 24.97
C ALA A 94 -7.64 -40.38 23.70
N ALA A 95 -8.20 -40.77 22.56
CA ALA A 95 -7.71 -40.47 21.24
C ALA A 95 -8.68 -39.49 20.58
N LEU A 96 -8.22 -38.31 20.22
CA LEU A 96 -9.03 -37.27 19.58
C LEU A 96 -8.50 -36.97 18.18
N LEU A 97 -9.43 -36.68 17.29
CA LEU A 97 -9.16 -36.14 15.98
C LEU A 97 -9.77 -34.74 15.92
N LEU A 98 -8.94 -33.73 15.73
CA LEU A 98 -9.39 -32.35 15.53
C LEU A 98 -9.27 -32.00 14.05
N ARG A 99 -10.37 -31.53 13.47
CA ARG A 99 -10.35 -30.94 12.13
C ARG A 99 -9.87 -29.51 12.22
N ALA A 100 -8.88 -29.19 11.40
CA ALA A 100 -8.39 -27.84 11.16
C ALA A 100 -8.86 -27.38 9.78
N GLU A 101 -9.77 -26.41 9.77
CA GLU A 101 -10.24 -25.77 8.54
C GLU A 101 -9.66 -24.37 8.41
N ASN A 102 -9.13 -24.07 7.23
CA ASN A 102 -8.67 -22.73 6.89
C ASN A 102 -9.71 -22.07 5.97
N PRO A 103 -10.41 -21.00 6.40
CA PRO A 103 -11.42 -20.33 5.58
C PRO A 103 -10.90 -19.83 4.23
N THR A 104 -9.60 -19.57 4.13
CA THR A 104 -8.95 -19.07 2.89
C THR A 104 -8.41 -20.20 2.01
N SER A 105 -8.33 -21.43 2.51
CA SER A 105 -7.84 -22.60 1.77
C SER A 105 -8.68 -23.85 2.11
N PRO A 106 -9.91 -23.94 1.59
CA PRO A 106 -10.85 -25.03 1.90
C PRO A 106 -10.42 -26.43 1.41
N LEU A 107 -9.48 -26.53 0.47
CA LEU A 107 -8.85 -27.81 0.09
C LEU A 107 -7.63 -28.16 0.96
N GLY A 108 -7.30 -27.30 1.92
CA GLY A 108 -6.21 -27.43 2.87
C GLY A 108 -6.59 -28.12 4.18
N THR A 109 -7.80 -28.69 4.30
CA THR A 109 -8.26 -29.36 5.53
C THR A 109 -7.26 -30.41 6.03
N ARG A 110 -6.97 -30.33 7.32
CA ARG A 110 -6.06 -31.23 8.05
C ARG A 110 -6.78 -31.85 9.24
N ILE A 111 -6.38 -33.05 9.63
CA ILE A 111 -6.84 -33.69 10.85
C ILE A 111 -5.65 -33.87 11.79
N HIS A 112 -5.70 -33.22 12.95
CA HIS A 112 -4.73 -33.42 14.02
C HIS A 112 -5.16 -34.58 14.90
N ALA A 113 -4.36 -35.65 14.91
CA ALA A 113 -4.53 -36.74 15.87
C ALA A 113 -3.83 -36.39 17.18
N LEU A 114 -4.53 -36.53 18.31
CA LEU A 114 -4.05 -36.16 19.63
C LEU A 114 -4.35 -37.26 20.63
N ALA A 115 -3.29 -37.78 21.26
CA ALA A 115 -3.39 -38.67 22.41
C ALA A 115 -3.55 -37.83 23.68
N MET A 116 -4.46 -38.23 24.56
CA MET A 116 -4.72 -37.56 25.84
C MET A 116 -4.70 -38.58 26.97
N LEU A 117 -4.04 -38.24 28.07
CA LEU A 117 -3.94 -39.06 29.27
C LEU A 117 -4.59 -38.32 30.44
N LYS A 118 -5.43 -39.01 31.20
CA LYS A 118 -6.01 -38.50 32.44
C LYS A 118 -5.05 -38.77 33.60
N ARG A 119 -4.58 -37.71 34.27
CA ARG A 119 -3.72 -37.79 35.46
C ARG A 119 -4.26 -36.91 36.56
N GLY A 120 -4.49 -37.49 37.75
CA GLY A 120 -5.04 -36.75 38.89
C GLY A 120 -6.39 -36.10 38.56
N GLY A 121 -7.22 -36.76 37.76
CA GLY A 121 -8.51 -36.23 37.32
C GLY A 121 -8.46 -35.24 36.14
N VAL A 122 -7.28 -34.80 35.71
CA VAL A 122 -7.09 -33.79 34.66
C VAL A 122 -6.60 -34.44 33.36
N TRP A 123 -7.25 -34.12 32.25
CA TRP A 123 -6.81 -34.53 30.92
C TRP A 123 -5.62 -33.70 30.46
N LYS A 124 -4.53 -34.36 30.05
CA LYS A 124 -3.36 -33.74 29.46
C LYS A 124 -3.01 -34.36 28.11
N PRO A 125 -2.61 -33.56 27.11
CA PRO A 125 -2.14 -34.08 25.82
C PRO A 125 -0.83 -34.81 25.99
N ALA A 126 -0.61 -35.86 25.21
CA ALA A 126 0.70 -36.46 25.08
C ALA A 126 1.70 -35.47 24.45
N PRO A 127 3.01 -35.61 24.71
CA PRO A 127 4.01 -34.70 24.16
C PRO A 127 4.03 -34.65 22.64
N LEU A 128 3.75 -35.79 21.98
CA LEU A 128 3.76 -35.92 20.53
C LEU A 128 2.33 -36.13 20.00
N PRO A 129 1.94 -35.44 18.92
CA PRO A 129 0.67 -35.68 18.25
C PRO A 129 0.52 -37.16 17.81
N GLY A 130 -0.65 -37.73 18.06
CA GLY A 130 -1.02 -39.08 17.62
C GLY A 130 -0.32 -40.22 18.34
N SER A 131 0.46 -39.96 19.41
CA SER A 131 1.14 -41.01 20.16
C SER A 131 1.11 -40.79 21.66
N PHE A 132 0.88 -41.86 22.42
CA PHE A 132 1.01 -41.89 23.88
C PHE A 132 2.46 -42.10 24.34
N ALA A 133 3.42 -42.23 23.41
CA ALA A 133 4.82 -42.38 23.74
C ALA A 133 5.31 -41.24 24.64
N ASN A 134 6.21 -41.58 25.56
CA ASN A 134 6.81 -40.65 26.52
C ASN A 134 5.83 -40.06 27.54
N THR A 135 4.57 -40.50 27.58
CA THR A 135 3.66 -40.07 28.65
C THR A 135 4.00 -40.77 29.96
N GLY A 136 4.40 -42.04 29.94
CA GLY A 136 4.75 -42.82 31.14
C GLY A 136 3.52 -43.45 31.78
N TYR A 137 2.70 -44.11 30.98
CA TYR A 137 1.46 -44.78 31.41
C TYR A 137 1.67 -46.14 32.09
N GLY A 138 2.92 -46.57 32.31
CA GLY A 138 3.28 -47.83 32.98
C GLY A 138 3.64 -48.97 32.02
N TYR A 139 3.90 -50.15 32.59
CA TYR A 139 4.33 -51.37 31.88
C TYR A 139 3.25 -52.48 31.89
N ASP A 140 2.00 -52.13 32.19
CA ASP A 140 0.89 -53.09 32.19
C ASP A 140 0.57 -53.51 30.74
N PRO A 141 0.63 -54.82 30.41
CA PRO A 141 0.34 -55.33 29.06
C PRO A 141 -1.06 -54.97 28.54
N GLU A 142 -2.08 -54.91 29.40
CA GLU A 142 -3.45 -54.56 28.98
C GLU A 142 -3.57 -53.07 28.68
N VAL A 143 -2.85 -52.22 29.42
CA VAL A 143 -2.73 -50.78 29.13
C VAL A 143 -1.97 -50.55 27.82
N GLU A 144 -0.87 -51.28 27.59
CA GLU A 144 -0.11 -51.18 26.35
C GLU A 144 -0.96 -51.59 25.13
N LYS A 145 -1.76 -52.65 25.26
CA LYS A 145 -2.70 -53.09 24.22
C LYS A 145 -3.76 -52.04 23.92
N THR A 146 -4.32 -51.42 24.96
CA THR A 146 -5.28 -50.30 24.88
C THR A 146 -4.67 -49.11 24.13
N VAL A 147 -3.48 -48.67 24.55
CA VAL A 147 -2.74 -47.56 23.92
C VAL A 147 -2.45 -47.84 22.44
N ARG A 148 -1.90 -49.01 22.12
CA ARG A 148 -1.60 -49.39 20.73
C ARG A 148 -2.86 -49.43 19.86
N SER A 149 -3.97 -49.91 20.41
CA SER A 149 -5.29 -49.90 19.74
C SER A 149 -5.74 -48.47 19.41
N LEU A 150 -5.60 -47.54 20.37
CA LEU A 150 -5.95 -46.13 20.18
C LEU A 150 -5.02 -45.42 19.19
N GLU A 151 -3.71 -45.68 19.20
CA GLU A 151 -2.76 -45.11 18.23
C GLU A 151 -3.04 -45.61 16.80
N LEU A 152 -3.27 -46.92 16.65
CA LEU A 152 -3.65 -47.51 15.36
C LEU A 152 -4.98 -46.95 14.86
N TRP A 153 -5.95 -46.76 15.75
CA TRP A 153 -7.22 -46.12 15.44
C TRP A 153 -6.98 -44.70 14.92
N MET A 154 -6.25 -43.85 15.66
CA MET A 154 -5.95 -42.47 15.25
C MET A 154 -5.27 -42.40 13.88
N ALA A 155 -4.25 -43.23 13.65
CA ALA A 155 -3.51 -43.22 12.39
C ALA A 155 -4.41 -43.56 11.18
N ARG A 156 -5.24 -44.60 11.29
CA ARG A 156 -6.17 -45.01 10.23
C ARG A 156 -7.26 -43.97 10.00
N GLU A 157 -7.86 -43.52 11.08
CA GLU A 157 -9.02 -42.64 11.07
C GLU A 157 -8.67 -41.21 10.69
N LYS A 158 -7.44 -40.75 10.99
CA LYS A 158 -6.89 -39.50 10.47
C LYS A 158 -6.85 -39.53 8.94
N ILE A 159 -6.20 -40.53 8.34
CA ILE A 159 -6.05 -40.63 6.87
C ILE A 159 -7.43 -40.71 6.22
N LYS A 160 -8.30 -41.59 6.73
CA LYS A 160 -9.66 -41.77 6.20
C LYS A 160 -10.45 -40.46 6.16
N ARG A 161 -10.44 -39.70 7.26
CA ARG A 161 -11.18 -38.44 7.35
C ARG A 161 -10.54 -37.31 6.58
N GLU A 162 -9.21 -37.20 6.55
CA GLU A 162 -8.52 -36.23 5.69
C GLU A 162 -8.85 -36.48 4.21
N THR A 163 -8.85 -37.73 3.77
CA THR A 163 -9.24 -38.10 2.40
C THR A 163 -10.69 -37.76 2.14
N SER A 164 -11.61 -38.16 3.02
CA SER A 164 -13.06 -37.91 2.85
C SER A 164 -13.36 -36.41 2.82
N ALA A 165 -12.77 -35.61 3.72
CA ALA A 165 -12.97 -34.17 3.76
C ALA A 165 -12.40 -33.48 2.50
N ARG A 166 -11.28 -33.96 1.97
CA ARG A 166 -10.71 -33.45 0.71
C ARG A 166 -11.57 -33.82 -0.49
N GLU A 167 -12.11 -35.03 -0.54
CA GLU A 167 -13.02 -35.48 -1.59
C GLU A 167 -14.32 -34.67 -1.56
N GLU A 168 -14.93 -34.50 -0.38
CA GLU A 168 -16.14 -33.70 -0.21
C GLU A 168 -15.93 -32.25 -0.64
N ALA A 169 -14.84 -31.62 -0.19
CA ALA A 169 -14.49 -30.27 -0.61
C ALA A 169 -14.23 -30.19 -2.12
N SER A 170 -13.50 -31.15 -2.69
CA SER A 170 -13.23 -31.19 -4.14
C SER A 170 -14.52 -31.35 -4.94
N ASN A 171 -15.42 -32.24 -4.53
CA ASN A 171 -16.72 -32.45 -5.19
C ASN A 171 -17.60 -31.20 -5.12
N LYS A 172 -17.59 -30.50 -3.99
CA LYS A 172 -18.28 -29.21 -3.85
C LYS A 172 -17.72 -28.17 -4.83
N PHE A 173 -16.39 -28.02 -4.88
CA PHE A 173 -15.73 -27.13 -5.84
C PHE A 173 -16.06 -27.50 -7.29
N LEU A 174 -15.97 -28.79 -7.66
CA LEU A 174 -16.29 -29.25 -9.01
C LEU A 174 -17.74 -28.93 -9.38
N THR A 175 -18.68 -29.15 -8.46
CA THR A 175 -20.10 -28.83 -8.67
C THR A 175 -20.30 -27.33 -8.93
N GLU A 176 -19.65 -26.47 -8.13
CA GLU A 176 -19.72 -25.02 -8.29
C GLU A 176 -19.05 -24.56 -9.60
N ILE A 177 -17.89 -25.12 -9.95
CA ILE A 177 -17.17 -24.83 -11.21
C ILE A 177 -18.03 -25.25 -12.40
N SER A 178 -18.59 -26.46 -12.41
CA SER A 178 -19.46 -26.95 -13.49
C SER A 178 -20.74 -26.10 -13.64
N ALA A 179 -21.28 -25.58 -12.53
CA ALA A 179 -22.41 -24.66 -12.59
C ALA A 179 -22.01 -23.33 -13.28
N ARG A 180 -20.83 -22.78 -12.93
CA ARG A 180 -20.31 -21.55 -13.56
C ARG A 180 -19.93 -21.75 -15.02
N GLU A 181 -19.41 -22.92 -15.40
CA GLU A 181 -19.05 -23.28 -16.77
C GLU A 181 -20.23 -23.15 -17.73
N LYS A 182 -21.45 -23.55 -17.32
CA LYS A 182 -22.68 -23.42 -18.12
C LYS A 182 -23.02 -21.97 -18.46
N THR A 183 -22.61 -21.03 -17.62
CA THR A 183 -22.85 -19.58 -17.81
C THR A 183 -21.63 -18.82 -18.31
N ALA A 184 -20.49 -19.50 -18.51
CA ALA A 184 -19.24 -18.87 -18.88
C ALA A 184 -19.14 -18.51 -20.38
N GLY A 185 -20.07 -18.99 -21.21
CA GLY A 185 -20.14 -18.67 -22.63
C GLY A 185 -19.03 -19.32 -23.47
N LEU A 186 -18.71 -20.58 -23.18
CA LEU A 186 -17.58 -21.32 -23.78
C LEU A 186 -17.96 -22.15 -25.01
N ASP A 187 -19.25 -22.26 -25.32
CA ASP A 187 -19.77 -23.12 -26.39
C ASP A 187 -19.38 -22.59 -27.77
N ASP A 188 -18.67 -23.42 -28.55
CA ASP A 188 -18.23 -23.17 -29.94
C ASP A 188 -17.52 -21.82 -30.20
N ILE A 189 -16.91 -21.23 -29.17
CA ILE A 189 -16.15 -19.99 -29.31
C ILE A 189 -14.75 -20.23 -29.89
N SER A 190 -14.16 -19.19 -30.48
CA SER A 190 -12.79 -19.23 -30.97
C SER A 190 -11.76 -19.22 -29.81
N PRO A 191 -10.53 -19.74 -30.01
CA PRO A 191 -9.44 -19.67 -29.03
C PRO A 191 -9.17 -18.27 -28.48
N GLU A 192 -9.19 -17.27 -29.35
CA GLU A 192 -8.98 -15.86 -29.02
C GLU A 192 -10.03 -15.39 -28.01
N LYS A 193 -11.30 -15.71 -28.27
CA LYS A 193 -12.42 -15.32 -27.40
C LYS A 193 -12.35 -16.02 -26.05
N ALA A 194 -11.94 -17.29 -25.99
CA ALA A 194 -11.75 -18.01 -24.74
C ALA A 194 -10.66 -17.35 -23.87
N VAL A 195 -9.56 -16.92 -24.47
CA VAL A 195 -8.46 -16.23 -23.75
C VAL A 195 -8.86 -14.83 -23.32
N THR A 196 -9.63 -14.09 -24.13
CA THR A 196 -10.19 -12.79 -23.71
C THR A 196 -11.11 -12.95 -22.50
N LEU A 197 -12.01 -13.94 -22.50
CA LEU A 197 -12.87 -14.23 -21.34
C LEU A 197 -12.05 -14.56 -20.09
N LEU A 198 -10.95 -15.32 -20.23
CA LEU A 198 -10.06 -15.63 -19.11
C LEU A 198 -9.42 -14.35 -18.53
N ILE A 199 -8.88 -13.47 -19.37
CA ILE A 199 -8.26 -12.21 -18.92
C ILE A 199 -9.28 -11.30 -18.22
N GLU A 200 -10.50 -11.22 -18.74
CA GLU A 200 -11.59 -10.48 -18.08
C GLU A 200 -11.94 -11.07 -16.70
N ALA A 201 -12.03 -12.40 -16.60
CA ALA A 201 -12.28 -13.09 -15.34
C ALA A 201 -11.16 -12.81 -14.32
N LEU A 202 -9.89 -12.85 -14.76
CA LEU A 202 -8.72 -12.50 -13.94
C LEU A 202 -8.80 -11.05 -13.40
N ARG A 203 -9.13 -10.08 -14.25
CA ARG A 203 -9.33 -8.66 -13.84
C ARG A 203 -10.51 -8.44 -12.90
N SER A 204 -11.50 -9.31 -12.93
CA SER A 204 -12.64 -9.29 -12.00
C SER A 204 -12.38 -10.02 -10.68
N LYS A 205 -11.25 -10.75 -10.58
CA LYS A 205 -10.89 -11.62 -9.45
C LYS A 205 -11.97 -12.67 -9.11
N ASP A 206 -12.79 -13.09 -10.08
CA ASP A 206 -13.79 -14.15 -9.90
C ASP A 206 -13.13 -15.53 -10.05
N LEU A 207 -12.64 -16.08 -8.94
CA LEU A 207 -11.95 -17.39 -8.90
C LEU A 207 -12.76 -18.51 -9.57
N MET A 208 -14.07 -18.61 -9.27
CA MET A 208 -14.89 -19.69 -9.79
C MET A 208 -15.09 -19.58 -11.29
N ARG A 209 -15.27 -18.37 -11.81
CA ARG A 209 -15.34 -18.12 -13.25
C ARG A 209 -14.01 -18.42 -13.94
N ILE A 210 -12.88 -18.07 -13.33
CA ILE A 210 -11.54 -18.39 -13.85
C ILE A 210 -11.37 -19.92 -13.97
N LEU A 211 -11.67 -20.66 -12.91
CA LEU A 211 -11.55 -22.12 -12.89
C LEU A 211 -12.46 -22.79 -13.93
N ALA A 212 -13.66 -22.26 -14.13
CA ALA A 212 -14.59 -22.73 -15.17
C ALA A 212 -14.03 -22.50 -16.58
N ILE A 213 -13.51 -21.31 -16.89
CA ILE A 213 -12.90 -21.00 -18.20
C ILE A 213 -11.63 -21.81 -18.45
N MET A 214 -10.89 -22.15 -17.39
CA MET A 214 -9.74 -23.05 -17.44
C MET A 214 -10.09 -24.52 -17.65
N GLY A 215 -11.37 -24.87 -17.55
CA GLY A 215 -11.83 -26.26 -17.64
C GLY A 215 -11.35 -27.11 -16.47
N ALA A 216 -11.23 -26.54 -15.27
CA ALA A 216 -10.75 -27.24 -14.09
C ALA A 216 -11.64 -28.43 -13.65
N ALA A 217 -12.89 -28.46 -14.11
CA ALA A 217 -13.82 -29.58 -13.93
C ALA A 217 -13.91 -30.51 -15.15
N SER A 218 -13.14 -30.25 -16.22
CA SER A 218 -13.11 -31.10 -17.40
C SER A 218 -12.24 -32.33 -17.18
N ASP A 219 -12.68 -33.47 -17.68
CA ASP A 219 -11.93 -34.73 -17.69
C ASP A 219 -10.62 -34.62 -18.50
N GLU A 220 -10.51 -33.62 -19.37
CA GLU A 220 -9.30 -33.29 -20.15
C GLU A 220 -8.35 -32.32 -19.41
N SER A 221 -8.62 -32.02 -18.13
CA SER A 221 -7.68 -31.27 -17.30
C SER A 221 -6.47 -32.14 -16.90
N TYR A 222 -5.27 -31.79 -17.38
CA TYR A 222 -4.01 -32.42 -16.99
C TYR A 222 -3.46 -31.90 -15.65
N GLU A 223 -4.03 -30.82 -15.08
CA GLU A 223 -3.57 -30.26 -13.81
C GLU A 223 -4.48 -30.68 -12.66
N PRO A 224 -3.91 -31.10 -11.51
CA PRO A 224 -4.70 -31.36 -10.32
C PRO A 224 -5.45 -30.11 -9.87
N LEU A 225 -6.75 -30.25 -9.59
CA LEU A 225 -7.64 -29.16 -9.16
C LEU A 225 -7.04 -28.31 -8.02
N LYS A 226 -6.44 -28.97 -7.02
CA LYS A 226 -5.76 -28.32 -5.90
C LYS A 226 -4.62 -27.40 -6.35
N THR A 227 -3.82 -27.84 -7.31
CA THR A 227 -2.70 -27.06 -7.86
C THR A 227 -3.21 -25.84 -8.60
N THR A 228 -4.23 -26.01 -9.45
CA THR A 228 -4.83 -24.91 -10.21
C THR A 228 -5.47 -23.86 -9.29
N ILE A 229 -6.23 -24.28 -8.28
CA ILE A 229 -6.82 -23.38 -7.28
C ILE A 229 -5.73 -22.60 -6.54
N SER A 230 -4.68 -23.29 -6.09
CA SER A 230 -3.56 -22.65 -5.40
C SER A 230 -2.85 -21.61 -6.27
N GLN A 231 -2.54 -21.94 -7.53
CA GLN A 231 -1.88 -21.03 -8.46
C GLN A 231 -2.73 -19.79 -8.75
N VAL A 232 -4.01 -19.96 -9.08
CA VAL A 232 -4.92 -18.83 -9.37
C VAL A 232 -5.09 -17.98 -8.12
N SER A 233 -5.36 -18.59 -6.95
CA SER A 233 -5.56 -17.83 -5.71
C SER A 233 -4.31 -17.05 -5.30
N ARG A 234 -3.12 -17.64 -5.40
CA ARG A 234 -1.86 -16.93 -5.11
C ARG A 234 -1.63 -15.80 -6.09
N GLY A 235 -1.90 -16.03 -7.37
CA GLY A 235 -1.75 -15.02 -8.42
C GLY A 235 -2.71 -13.83 -8.29
N LEU A 236 -3.97 -14.06 -7.91
CA LEU A 236 -4.97 -13.00 -7.70
C LEU A 236 -4.67 -12.12 -6.47
N ASN A 237 -3.94 -12.67 -5.51
CA ASN A 237 -3.49 -12.03 -4.27
C ASN A 237 -2.06 -11.50 -4.36
N GLU A 238 -1.44 -11.52 -5.55
CA GLU A 238 -0.12 -10.94 -5.75
C GLU A 238 -0.21 -9.42 -5.82
N ASP A 239 0.51 -8.75 -4.92
CA ASP A 239 0.49 -7.30 -4.76
C ASP A 239 1.79 -6.63 -5.23
N ASP A 240 2.86 -7.41 -5.50
CA ASP A 240 4.10 -6.86 -6.04
C ASP A 240 3.86 -6.24 -7.44
N PRO A 241 4.06 -4.92 -7.61
CA PRO A 241 3.89 -4.23 -8.89
C PRO A 241 4.82 -4.75 -10.00
N ALA A 242 5.93 -5.41 -9.63
CA ALA A 242 6.90 -5.98 -10.56
C ALA A 242 6.55 -7.41 -11.00
N ASN A 243 5.57 -8.07 -10.36
CA ASN A 243 5.18 -9.43 -10.70
C ASN A 243 4.38 -9.47 -12.01
N ASP A 244 4.58 -10.51 -12.83
CA ASP A 244 3.88 -10.69 -14.11
C ASP A 244 2.36 -10.85 -13.95
N TRP A 245 1.89 -11.25 -12.78
CA TRP A 245 0.45 -11.26 -12.45
C TRP A 245 -0.20 -9.88 -12.55
N GLN A 246 0.56 -8.79 -12.39
CA GLN A 246 0.03 -7.44 -12.57
C GLN A 246 -0.43 -7.17 -14.01
N LEU A 247 0.10 -7.91 -14.99
CA LEU A 247 -0.33 -7.78 -16.39
C LEU A 247 -1.79 -8.21 -16.61
N VAL A 248 -2.26 -9.19 -15.83
CA VAL A 248 -3.61 -9.75 -15.95
C VAL A 248 -4.55 -9.27 -14.85
N ASN A 249 -4.04 -8.86 -13.70
CA ASN A 249 -4.84 -8.36 -12.59
C ASN A 249 -5.18 -6.87 -12.71
N ASN A 250 -4.29 -6.06 -13.30
CA ASN A 250 -4.46 -4.61 -13.35
C ASN A 250 -5.27 -4.18 -14.59
N ARG A 251 -6.37 -3.45 -14.36
CA ARG A 251 -7.26 -2.95 -15.41
C ARG A 251 -6.64 -1.87 -16.29
N SER A 252 -5.62 -1.16 -15.80
CA SER A 252 -4.88 -0.17 -16.60
C SER A 252 -3.93 -0.81 -17.62
N VAL A 253 -3.72 -2.12 -17.60
CA VAL A 253 -2.90 -2.82 -18.60
C VAL A 253 -3.75 -3.13 -19.82
N ILE A 254 -3.29 -2.74 -21.02
CA ILE A 254 -3.96 -3.10 -22.27
C ILE A 254 -3.53 -4.52 -22.66
N ALA A 255 -4.48 -5.38 -23.03
CA ALA A 255 -4.20 -6.72 -23.51
C ALA A 255 -4.77 -6.86 -24.94
N GLN A 256 -3.96 -7.36 -25.87
CA GLN A 256 -4.34 -7.56 -27.27
C GLN A 256 -3.94 -8.95 -27.75
N VAL A 257 -4.87 -9.65 -28.39
CA VAL A 257 -4.57 -10.91 -29.06
C VAL A 257 -3.68 -10.62 -30.28
N MET A 258 -2.50 -11.24 -30.30
CA MET A 258 -1.48 -10.99 -31.32
C MET A 258 -1.45 -12.07 -32.39
N LYS A 259 -1.67 -13.33 -31.99
CA LYS A 259 -1.56 -14.50 -32.86
C LYS A 259 -2.21 -15.72 -32.21
N VAL A 260 -2.81 -16.60 -33.02
CA VAL A 260 -3.15 -17.97 -32.63
C VAL A 260 -2.14 -18.94 -33.24
N ASP A 261 -1.44 -19.65 -32.38
CA ASP A 261 -0.53 -20.72 -32.74
C ASP A 261 -1.27 -22.07 -32.71
N LYS A 262 -1.79 -22.48 -33.86
CA LYS A 262 -2.50 -23.76 -34.02
C LYS A 262 -1.59 -24.97 -33.82
N THR A 263 -0.27 -24.83 -33.98
CA THR A 263 0.65 -25.97 -33.84
C THR A 263 0.86 -26.35 -32.38
N LYS A 264 0.77 -25.37 -31.48
CA LYS A 264 0.93 -25.58 -30.04
C LYS A 264 -0.36 -25.40 -29.26
N ASN A 265 -1.47 -25.10 -29.95
CA ASN A 265 -2.75 -24.77 -29.35
C ASN A 265 -2.62 -23.65 -28.31
N GLU A 266 -1.99 -22.54 -28.70
CA GLU A 266 -1.76 -21.39 -27.83
C GLU A 266 -2.25 -20.10 -28.50
N VAL A 267 -2.65 -19.13 -27.68
CA VAL A 267 -2.92 -17.76 -28.12
C VAL A 267 -1.86 -16.86 -27.51
N ALA A 268 -1.12 -16.15 -28.36
CA ALA A 268 -0.19 -15.13 -27.94
C ALA A 268 -0.94 -13.82 -27.68
N VAL A 269 -0.82 -13.29 -26.47
CA VAL A 269 -1.42 -12.02 -26.06
C VAL A 269 -0.31 -11.05 -25.69
N GLY A 270 -0.35 -9.87 -26.29
CA GLY A 270 0.54 -8.78 -25.95
C GLY A 270 -0.08 -7.87 -24.91
N PHE A 271 0.69 -7.54 -23.89
CA PHE A 271 0.32 -6.68 -22.78
C PHE A 271 1.13 -5.40 -22.84
N TRP A 272 0.44 -4.27 -22.78
CA TRP A 272 1.02 -2.94 -22.62
C TRP A 272 0.73 -2.41 -21.21
N ASN A 273 1.75 -2.30 -20.37
CA ASN A 273 1.65 -1.84 -19.00
C ASN A 273 2.13 -0.38 -18.87
N PRO A 274 1.23 0.60 -18.71
CA PRO A 274 1.61 2.01 -18.56
C PRO A 274 2.27 2.32 -17.20
N LEU A 275 2.20 1.41 -16.23
CA LEU A 275 2.74 1.60 -14.87
C LEU A 275 4.09 0.91 -14.64
N GLY A 276 4.48 -0.01 -15.54
CA GLY A 276 5.67 -0.85 -15.37
C GLY A 276 6.96 -0.23 -15.90
N LYS A 277 8.11 -0.71 -15.41
CA LYS A 277 9.44 -0.39 -15.98
C LYS A 277 9.62 -0.95 -17.39
N THR A 278 9.01 -2.10 -17.68
CA THR A 278 8.93 -2.68 -19.02
C THR A 278 7.50 -2.58 -19.48
N GLU A 279 7.28 -1.82 -20.55
CA GLU A 279 5.94 -1.49 -21.02
C GLU A 279 5.32 -2.62 -21.83
N GLU A 280 6.11 -3.43 -22.54
CA GLU A 280 5.58 -4.48 -23.45
C GLU A 280 5.99 -5.91 -23.04
N LYS A 281 5.01 -6.81 -22.97
CA LYS A 281 5.24 -8.24 -22.72
C LYS A 281 4.30 -9.12 -23.52
N ILE A 282 4.77 -10.29 -23.97
CA ILE A 282 3.93 -11.30 -24.61
C ILE A 282 3.79 -12.48 -23.67
N LEU A 283 2.56 -12.97 -23.47
CA LEU A 283 2.28 -14.22 -22.78
C LEU A 283 1.53 -15.15 -23.73
N TYR A 284 1.76 -16.45 -23.60
CA TYR A 284 1.13 -17.48 -24.42
C TYR A 284 0.17 -18.27 -23.54
N PHE A 285 -1.11 -18.29 -23.93
CA PHE A 285 -2.17 -18.96 -23.18
C PHE A 285 -2.56 -20.25 -23.92
N PRO A 286 -2.33 -21.43 -23.31
CA PRO A 286 -2.78 -22.69 -23.90
C PRO A 286 -4.30 -22.74 -23.99
N VAL A 287 -4.80 -23.35 -25.06
CA VAL A 287 -6.23 -23.57 -25.31
C VAL A 287 -6.47 -25.03 -25.66
N PHE A 288 -7.66 -25.53 -25.35
CA PHE A 288 -8.09 -26.88 -25.74
C PHE A 288 -9.59 -26.92 -25.94
N LYS A 289 -10.07 -27.94 -26.66
CA LYS A 289 -11.48 -28.14 -26.92
C LYS A 289 -11.96 -29.45 -26.31
N ALA A 290 -13.01 -29.39 -25.50
CA ALA A 290 -13.65 -30.56 -24.90
C ALA A 290 -15.17 -30.40 -24.95
N LYS A 291 -15.90 -31.44 -25.36
CA LYS A 291 -17.38 -31.49 -25.35
C LYS A 291 -18.06 -30.27 -26.00
N GLY A 292 -17.54 -29.78 -27.13
CA GLY A 292 -18.08 -28.61 -27.85
C GLY A 292 -17.71 -27.24 -27.26
N LYS A 293 -16.87 -27.20 -26.23
CA LYS A 293 -16.41 -25.97 -25.57
C LYS A 293 -14.94 -25.70 -25.83
N THR A 294 -14.56 -24.43 -25.89
CA THR A 294 -13.16 -24.00 -25.98
C THR A 294 -12.73 -23.40 -24.65
N PHE A 295 -11.74 -24.01 -24.01
CA PHE A 295 -11.18 -23.61 -22.71
C PHE A 295 -9.83 -22.91 -22.89
N ALA A 296 -9.49 -22.02 -21.96
CA ALA A 296 -8.23 -21.27 -21.95
C ALA A 296 -7.53 -21.40 -20.59
N ARG A 297 -6.22 -21.68 -20.61
CA ARG A 297 -5.41 -21.96 -19.41
C ARG A 297 -4.43 -20.83 -19.13
N LEU A 298 -3.96 -20.76 -17.88
CA LEU A 298 -2.92 -19.79 -17.49
C LEU A 298 -1.65 -20.00 -18.31
N SER A 299 -1.04 -18.88 -18.72
CA SER A 299 0.31 -18.87 -19.28
C SER A 299 1.32 -19.46 -18.29
N GLU A 300 2.22 -20.30 -18.77
CA GLU A 300 3.30 -20.88 -17.96
C GLU A 300 4.15 -19.80 -17.29
N LEU A 301 4.35 -18.65 -17.93
CA LEU A 301 5.11 -17.54 -17.34
C LEU A 301 4.41 -16.92 -16.12
N LEU A 302 3.08 -16.99 -16.02
CA LEU A 302 2.36 -16.57 -14.81
C LEU A 302 2.56 -17.58 -13.68
N LYS A 303 2.63 -18.88 -13.99
CA LYS A 303 2.93 -19.91 -12.99
C LYS A 303 4.36 -19.78 -12.48
N VAL A 304 5.32 -19.55 -13.38
CA VAL A 304 6.73 -19.30 -13.04
C VAL A 304 6.89 -18.06 -12.16
N ALA A 305 6.06 -17.03 -12.36
CA ALA A 305 6.11 -15.82 -11.53
C ALA A 305 5.72 -16.06 -10.05
N LEU A 306 5.13 -17.20 -9.71
CA LEU A 306 4.80 -17.61 -8.34
C LEU A 306 5.92 -18.43 -7.66
N LEU A 307 7.00 -18.77 -8.38
CA LEU A 307 8.15 -19.48 -7.82
C LEU A 307 9.06 -18.55 -7.01
N PRO A 308 9.91 -19.08 -6.11
CA PRO A 308 11.01 -18.35 -5.50
C PRO A 308 11.94 -17.70 -6.55
N GLU A 309 12.52 -16.54 -6.23
CA GLU A 309 13.24 -15.69 -7.20
C GLU A 309 14.44 -16.41 -7.87
N ASP A 310 15.15 -17.22 -7.10
CA ASP A 310 16.28 -18.05 -7.52
C ASP A 310 15.89 -19.15 -8.55
N GLU A 311 14.64 -19.62 -8.51
CA GLU A 311 14.11 -20.60 -9.47
C GLU A 311 13.53 -19.96 -10.74
N ARG A 312 13.08 -18.70 -10.66
CA ARG A 312 12.37 -18.02 -11.77
C ARG A 312 13.19 -17.93 -13.03
N TRP A 313 14.48 -17.59 -12.92
CA TRP A 313 15.36 -17.34 -14.06
C TRP A 313 15.46 -18.56 -14.99
N GLN A 314 15.72 -19.74 -14.43
CA GLN A 314 15.93 -20.96 -15.22
C GLN A 314 14.64 -21.38 -15.95
N GLN A 315 13.50 -21.27 -15.26
CA GLN A 315 12.21 -21.62 -15.85
C GLN A 315 11.75 -20.61 -16.91
N ARG A 316 11.97 -19.30 -16.68
CA ARG A 316 11.66 -18.26 -17.68
C ARG A 316 12.36 -18.50 -19.02
N TRP A 317 13.61 -18.97 -19.00
CA TRP A 317 14.33 -19.29 -20.24
C TRP A 317 13.71 -20.42 -21.04
N ARG A 318 13.19 -21.45 -20.38
CA ARG A 318 12.57 -22.61 -21.04
C ARG A 318 11.31 -22.25 -21.82
N HIS A 319 10.61 -21.21 -21.39
CA HIS A 319 9.36 -20.77 -22.01
C HIS A 319 9.54 -19.60 -22.98
N ARG A 320 10.79 -19.19 -23.27
CA ARG A 320 11.07 -18.10 -24.21
C ARG A 320 10.74 -18.52 -25.64
N ARG A 321 10.10 -17.63 -26.40
CA ARG A 321 9.72 -17.88 -27.80
C ARG A 321 10.49 -17.00 -28.76
N GLY A 322 10.90 -17.58 -29.89
CA GLY A 322 11.66 -16.87 -30.92
C GLY A 322 10.88 -15.74 -31.60
N ASP A 323 9.54 -15.80 -31.61
CA ASP A 323 8.68 -14.77 -32.20
C ASP A 323 8.33 -13.61 -31.25
N GLU A 324 8.69 -13.69 -29.96
CA GLU A 324 8.36 -12.66 -28.96
C GLU A 324 8.82 -11.27 -29.38
N THR A 325 10.08 -11.12 -29.80
CA THR A 325 10.65 -9.82 -30.18
C THR A 325 9.88 -9.19 -31.33
N THR A 326 9.49 -9.99 -32.32
CA THR A 326 8.71 -9.54 -33.48
C THR A 326 7.29 -9.14 -33.07
N LEU A 327 6.65 -9.94 -32.19
CA LEU A 327 5.31 -9.63 -31.68
C LEU A 327 5.31 -8.37 -30.81
N ARG A 328 6.31 -8.17 -29.94
CA ARG A 328 6.45 -6.95 -29.13
C ARG A 328 6.56 -5.70 -30.00
N LYS A 329 7.35 -5.74 -31.08
CA LYS A 329 7.49 -4.62 -32.03
C LYS A 329 6.16 -4.25 -32.70
N LYS A 330 5.30 -5.23 -32.99
CA LYS A 330 3.99 -5.03 -33.63
C LYS A 330 2.87 -4.63 -32.66
N LEU A 331 3.08 -4.81 -31.36
CA LEU A 331 2.05 -4.59 -30.34
C LEU A 331 1.44 -3.17 -30.39
N PRO A 332 2.22 -2.08 -30.49
CA PRO A 332 1.67 -0.73 -30.63
C PRO A 332 0.71 -0.60 -31.82
N SER A 333 1.11 -1.11 -33.00
CA SER A 333 0.28 -1.08 -34.21
C SER A 333 -1.02 -1.86 -34.07
N VAL A 334 -0.97 -3.03 -33.42
CA VAL A 334 -2.18 -3.82 -33.12
C VAL A 334 -3.09 -3.10 -32.14
N ILE A 335 -2.54 -2.47 -31.10
CA ILE A 335 -3.30 -1.66 -30.13
C ILE A 335 -4.03 -0.51 -30.83
N PHE A 336 -3.34 0.25 -31.70
CA PHE A 336 -3.95 1.36 -32.44
C PHE A 336 -5.00 0.87 -33.43
N LYS A 337 -4.78 -0.25 -34.11
CA LYS A 337 -5.76 -0.82 -35.05
C LYS A 337 -7.04 -1.28 -34.35
N ASN A 338 -6.93 -1.81 -33.14
CA ASN A 338 -8.06 -2.37 -32.40
C ASN A 338 -8.75 -1.36 -31.47
N ASN A 339 -8.27 -0.11 -31.40
CA ASN A 339 -8.86 0.94 -30.55
C ASN A 339 -9.38 2.10 -31.42
N THR A 340 -10.65 2.45 -31.24
CA THR A 340 -11.28 3.59 -31.92
C THR A 340 -10.96 4.89 -31.20
N GLY A 341 -10.42 5.87 -31.93
CA GLY A 341 -10.24 7.23 -31.40
C GLY A 341 -11.57 7.94 -31.25
N THR A 342 -11.64 8.81 -30.26
CA THR A 342 -12.76 9.69 -29.99
C THR A 342 -12.25 11.11 -29.81
N SER A 343 -12.85 12.05 -30.53
CA SER A 343 -12.63 13.48 -30.34
C SER A 343 -13.76 14.08 -29.50
N GLN A 344 -13.54 15.29 -29.01
CA GLN A 344 -14.60 16.11 -28.40
C GLN A 344 -14.71 17.45 -29.13
N PRO A 345 -15.90 18.08 -29.22
CA PRO A 345 -16.03 19.31 -29.98
C PRO A 345 -15.43 20.52 -29.26
N THR A 346 -15.15 20.43 -27.96
CA THR A 346 -14.47 21.49 -27.19
C THR A 346 -13.36 20.93 -26.29
N SER A 347 -12.31 21.73 -26.06
CA SER A 347 -11.22 21.45 -25.12
C SER A 347 -11.73 21.19 -23.70
N ARG A 348 -12.79 21.88 -23.29
CA ARG A 348 -13.43 21.69 -21.97
C ARG A 348 -14.08 20.31 -21.82
N GLN A 349 -14.86 19.87 -22.81
CA GLN A 349 -15.50 18.55 -22.77
C GLN A 349 -14.46 17.42 -22.84
N LEU A 350 -13.36 17.63 -23.57
CA LEU A 350 -12.23 16.71 -23.57
C LEU A 350 -11.60 16.57 -22.18
N LEU A 351 -11.41 17.68 -21.47
CA LEU A 351 -10.90 17.65 -20.10
C LEU A 351 -11.84 16.88 -19.16
N ASP A 352 -13.15 17.16 -19.25
CA ASP A 352 -14.14 16.51 -18.40
C ASP A 352 -14.18 14.98 -18.65
N GLU A 353 -14.05 14.54 -19.91
CA GLU A 353 -13.97 13.10 -20.23
C GLU A 353 -12.66 12.47 -19.74
N LEU A 354 -11.51 13.15 -19.88
CA LEU A 354 -10.23 12.67 -19.32
C LEU A 354 -10.32 12.50 -17.80
N LEU A 355 -10.91 13.46 -17.09
CA LEU A 355 -11.07 13.39 -15.63
C LEU A 355 -12.03 12.26 -15.22
N LYS A 356 -13.07 11.99 -16.01
CA LYS A 356 -13.97 10.85 -15.82
C LYS A 356 -13.24 9.52 -16.01
N ILE A 357 -12.42 9.40 -17.06
CA ILE A 357 -11.59 8.21 -17.31
C ILE A 357 -10.58 7.98 -16.18
N ASN A 358 -9.94 9.05 -15.70
CA ASN A 358 -9.00 8.93 -14.58
C ASN A 358 -9.68 8.39 -13.31
N LYS A 359 -10.94 8.75 -13.06
CA LYS A 359 -11.73 8.21 -11.93
C LYS A 359 -12.06 6.73 -12.07
N THR A 360 -12.22 6.20 -13.28
CA THR A 360 -12.54 4.78 -13.50
C THR A 360 -11.29 3.88 -13.48
N GLY A 361 -10.09 4.46 -13.63
CA GLY A 361 -8.82 3.72 -13.64
C GLY A 361 -8.57 2.95 -14.94
N ASP A 362 -9.30 3.25 -16.01
CA ASP A 362 -9.20 2.57 -17.30
C ASP A 362 -8.27 3.33 -18.27
N PHE A 363 -7.01 2.90 -18.35
CA PHE A 363 -6.05 3.47 -19.30
C PHE A 363 -6.42 3.23 -20.77
N SER A 364 -7.14 2.14 -21.08
CA SER A 364 -7.56 1.85 -22.46
C SER A 364 -8.55 2.89 -22.97
N ALA A 365 -9.37 3.45 -22.08
CA ALA A 365 -10.24 4.58 -22.41
C ALA A 365 -9.43 5.85 -22.66
N LEU A 366 -8.36 6.12 -21.91
CA LEU A 366 -7.52 7.30 -22.14
C LEU A 366 -6.84 7.25 -23.52
N LEU A 367 -6.43 6.07 -23.96
CA LEU A 367 -5.88 5.85 -25.29
C LEU A 367 -6.83 6.29 -26.41
N SER A 368 -8.15 6.22 -26.22
CA SER A 368 -9.13 6.66 -27.22
C SER A 368 -9.10 8.18 -27.45
N LEU A 369 -8.59 8.97 -26.49
CA LEU A 369 -8.50 10.42 -26.61
C LEU A 369 -7.28 10.89 -27.43
N LEU A 370 -6.37 9.98 -27.85
CA LEU A 370 -5.28 10.32 -28.74
C LEU A 370 -5.77 10.49 -30.19
N PRO A 371 -5.17 11.40 -30.98
CA PRO A 371 -5.44 11.49 -32.40
C PRO A 371 -5.17 10.16 -33.11
N ARG A 372 -6.08 9.77 -34.01
CA ARG A 372 -5.93 8.59 -34.87
C ARG A 372 -5.54 8.92 -36.29
N LYS A 373 -6.00 10.08 -36.76
CA LYS A 373 -5.77 10.59 -38.10
C LYS A 373 -4.78 11.74 -38.02
N GLY A 374 -3.96 11.89 -39.05
CA GLY A 374 -2.88 12.87 -39.11
C GLY A 374 -1.53 12.23 -39.46
N GLU A 375 -0.58 13.06 -39.88
CA GLU A 375 0.71 12.61 -40.41
C GLU A 375 1.59 11.90 -39.37
N TYR A 376 1.39 12.18 -38.08
CA TYR A 376 2.20 11.61 -37.02
C TYR A 376 1.80 10.18 -36.64
N PHE A 377 0.58 9.98 -36.12
CA PHE A 377 0.12 8.67 -35.65
C PHE A 377 -0.28 7.68 -36.76
N GLY A 378 -0.34 8.14 -38.02
CA GLY A 378 -0.45 7.27 -39.19
C GLY A 378 0.78 6.39 -39.41
N LYS A 379 1.94 6.74 -38.84
CA LYS A 379 3.18 5.96 -38.94
C LYS A 379 3.33 5.02 -37.75
N GLU A 380 3.54 3.72 -38.00
CA GLU A 380 3.66 2.70 -36.94
C GLU A 380 4.80 3.00 -35.93
N GLU A 381 5.91 3.58 -36.41
CA GLU A 381 7.05 3.96 -35.57
C GLU A 381 6.71 4.97 -34.47
N ASN A 382 5.71 5.83 -34.70
CA ASN A 382 5.28 6.88 -33.79
C ASN A 382 4.24 6.41 -32.77
N GLN A 383 3.53 5.32 -33.07
CA GLN A 383 2.48 4.78 -32.19
C GLN A 383 3.05 4.28 -30.87
N LYS A 384 4.26 3.70 -30.89
CA LYS A 384 4.98 3.33 -29.67
C LYS A 384 5.23 4.56 -28.80
N LYS A 385 5.88 5.60 -29.34
CA LYS A 385 6.13 6.85 -28.61
C LYS A 385 4.85 7.43 -28.01
N GLY A 386 3.75 7.41 -28.78
CA GLY A 386 2.39 7.73 -28.34
C GLY A 386 1.98 7.06 -27.03
N LEU A 387 2.07 5.73 -26.99
CA LEU A 387 1.71 4.94 -25.81
C LEU A 387 2.62 5.22 -24.62
N GLN A 388 3.91 5.43 -24.84
CA GLN A 388 4.88 5.71 -23.78
C GLN A 388 4.61 7.07 -23.13
N ALA A 389 4.43 8.09 -23.95
CA ALA A 389 4.14 9.46 -23.52
C ALA A 389 2.77 9.55 -22.82
N LEU A 390 1.75 8.86 -23.34
CA LEU A 390 0.45 8.75 -22.69
C LEU A 390 0.54 7.98 -21.35
N GLY A 391 1.37 6.93 -21.30
CA GLY A 391 1.67 6.20 -20.07
C GLY A 391 2.33 7.09 -19.02
N ALA A 392 3.21 8.01 -19.41
CA ALA A 392 3.81 8.99 -18.51
C ALA A 392 2.75 9.95 -17.93
N LEU A 393 1.84 10.46 -18.76
CA LEU A 393 0.69 11.25 -18.30
C LEU A 393 -0.17 10.45 -17.31
N TRP A 394 -0.49 9.19 -17.64
CA TRP A 394 -1.27 8.30 -16.77
C TRP A 394 -0.61 8.08 -15.41
N ARG A 395 0.72 7.89 -15.37
CA ARG A 395 1.47 7.76 -14.11
C ARG A 395 1.41 9.05 -13.29
N ASN A 396 1.56 10.22 -13.92
CA ASN A 396 1.48 11.50 -13.22
C ASN A 396 0.09 11.74 -12.62
N LEU A 397 -0.98 11.36 -13.33
CA LEU A 397 -2.34 11.45 -12.82
C LEU A 397 -2.60 10.49 -11.65
N ASN A 398 -2.08 9.25 -11.70
CA ASN A 398 -2.27 8.24 -10.66
C ASN A 398 -1.38 8.43 -9.42
N TRP A 399 -0.16 8.97 -9.58
CA TRP A 399 0.77 9.21 -8.48
C TRP A 399 0.13 10.07 -7.38
N MET A 400 -0.76 10.99 -7.77
CA MET A 400 -1.30 11.98 -6.85
C MET A 400 -2.36 11.43 -5.87
N LYS A 401 -2.76 10.15 -5.96
CA LYS A 401 -3.70 9.39 -5.07
C LYS A 401 -5.02 10.10 -4.66
N ALA A 402 -5.24 11.32 -5.11
CA ALA A 402 -6.33 12.22 -4.79
C ALA A 402 -6.74 12.97 -6.06
N ASN A 403 -8.01 13.37 -6.15
CA ASN A 403 -8.50 14.20 -7.25
C ASN A 403 -7.73 15.52 -7.32
N PRO A 404 -7.58 16.13 -8.52
CA PRO A 404 -7.07 17.49 -8.60
C PRO A 404 -7.95 18.40 -7.74
N LEU A 405 -7.30 19.24 -6.93
CA LEU A 405 -7.99 20.20 -6.07
C LEU A 405 -8.74 21.22 -6.92
N HIS A 406 -8.09 21.68 -8.00
CA HIS A 406 -8.63 22.64 -8.94
C HIS A 406 -8.05 22.42 -10.35
N VAL A 407 -8.83 22.72 -11.38
CA VAL A 407 -8.31 23.12 -12.70
C VAL A 407 -8.08 24.62 -12.60
N LEU A 408 -6.85 25.11 -12.79
CA LEU A 408 -6.54 26.53 -12.54
C LEU A 408 -7.29 27.44 -13.52
N ASP A 409 -6.99 27.30 -14.80
CA ASP A 409 -7.70 27.91 -15.92
C ASP A 409 -7.38 27.09 -17.17
N LEU A 410 -8.38 26.77 -17.99
CA LEU A 410 -8.14 26.14 -19.28
C LEU A 410 -7.65 27.22 -20.24
N LEU A 411 -6.39 27.11 -20.66
CA LEU A 411 -5.76 28.08 -21.55
C LEU A 411 -5.87 27.55 -22.98
N GLU A 412 -6.41 28.35 -23.89
CA GLU A 412 -6.60 27.97 -25.30
C GLU A 412 -6.05 29.08 -26.19
N GLU A 413 -5.25 28.69 -27.18
CA GLU A 413 -4.70 29.58 -28.19
C GLU A 413 -4.65 28.81 -29.51
N GLU A 414 -5.32 29.34 -30.54
CA GLU A 414 -5.45 28.69 -31.86
C GLU A 414 -5.98 27.25 -31.72
N ASP A 415 -5.22 26.27 -32.19
CA ASP A 415 -5.56 24.85 -32.18
C ASP A 415 -4.86 24.07 -31.06
N ILE A 416 -4.37 24.77 -30.02
CA ILE A 416 -3.69 24.18 -28.87
C ILE A 416 -4.33 24.67 -27.57
N ALA A 417 -4.57 23.74 -26.65
CA ALA A 417 -5.01 24.05 -25.30
C ALA A 417 -4.14 23.37 -24.24
N LEU A 418 -4.05 24.02 -23.08
CA LEU A 418 -3.34 23.57 -21.90
C LEU A 418 -4.29 23.59 -20.70
N ALA A 419 -4.54 22.42 -20.13
CA ALA A 419 -5.27 22.26 -18.88
C ALA A 419 -4.28 21.99 -17.72
N PRO A 420 -4.04 22.96 -16.84
CA PRO A 420 -3.25 22.80 -15.61
C PRO A 420 -4.08 22.18 -14.49
N LEU A 421 -3.80 20.93 -14.16
CA LEU A 421 -4.42 20.21 -13.05
C LEU A 421 -3.57 20.38 -11.78
N GLN A 422 -4.10 21.10 -10.78
CA GLN A 422 -3.38 21.37 -9.53
C GLN A 422 -3.73 20.34 -8.46
N PHE A 423 -2.70 19.82 -7.80
CA PHE A 423 -2.80 18.84 -6.71
C PHE A 423 -2.01 19.33 -5.50
N ALA A 424 -2.47 19.03 -4.28
CA ALA A 424 -1.65 19.26 -3.09
C ALA A 424 -0.52 18.25 -3.02
N LYS A 425 0.67 18.68 -2.63
CA LYS A 425 1.76 17.76 -2.34
C LYS A 425 1.49 17.05 -1.02
N THR A 426 1.45 15.72 -1.06
CA THR A 426 1.13 14.82 0.08
C THR A 426 2.01 15.05 1.31
N ASN A 427 3.24 15.55 1.13
CA ASN A 427 4.21 15.77 2.21
C ASN A 427 4.59 17.24 2.45
N ARG A 428 3.95 18.18 1.76
CA ARG A 428 4.30 19.61 1.83
C ARG A 428 3.01 20.44 1.85
N PRO A 429 2.36 20.59 3.01
CA PRO A 429 1.14 21.39 3.16
C PRO A 429 1.34 22.80 2.59
N GLY A 430 0.42 23.25 1.74
CA GLY A 430 0.52 24.56 1.07
C GLY A 430 1.42 24.61 -0.16
N GLU A 431 2.16 23.54 -0.49
CA GLU A 431 2.77 23.38 -1.81
C GLU A 431 1.86 22.59 -2.74
N PHE A 432 1.78 23.04 -3.99
CA PHE A 432 1.03 22.39 -5.03
C PHE A 432 1.96 21.84 -6.11
N GLU A 433 1.49 20.82 -6.80
CA GLU A 433 2.07 20.28 -8.01
C GLU A 433 1.06 20.41 -9.14
N THR A 434 1.54 20.66 -10.35
CA THR A 434 0.66 20.87 -11.51
C THR A 434 0.99 19.85 -12.59
N VAL A 435 0.03 18.98 -12.88
CA VAL A 435 0.07 18.10 -14.05
C VAL A 435 -0.50 18.88 -15.23
N LYS A 436 0.25 18.93 -16.34
CA LYS A 436 -0.12 19.65 -17.55
C LYS A 436 -0.74 18.67 -18.53
N VAL A 437 -1.99 18.90 -18.92
CA VAL A 437 -2.65 18.15 -19.99
C VAL A 437 -2.69 19.03 -21.22
N TRP A 438 -1.95 18.63 -22.25
CA TRP A 438 -1.95 19.30 -23.54
C TRP A 438 -3.01 18.69 -24.46
N MET A 439 -3.64 19.54 -25.26
CA MET A 439 -4.69 19.18 -26.18
C MET A 439 -4.45 19.89 -27.51
N THR A 440 -4.88 19.26 -28.59
CA THR A 440 -4.83 19.87 -29.92
C THR A 440 -6.15 19.68 -30.64
N LYS A 441 -6.52 20.67 -31.45
CA LYS A 441 -7.70 20.65 -32.30
C LYS A 441 -7.31 20.19 -33.70
N LEU A 442 -8.02 19.18 -34.19
CA LEU A 442 -7.92 18.67 -35.56
C LEU A 442 -9.29 18.80 -36.23
N ASP A 443 -9.37 18.43 -37.52
CA ASP A 443 -10.60 18.51 -38.32
C ASP A 443 -11.80 17.79 -37.68
N ASP A 444 -11.56 16.69 -36.96
CA ASP A 444 -12.59 15.90 -36.28
C ASP A 444 -12.85 16.33 -34.82
N GLY A 445 -12.12 17.31 -34.30
CA GLY A 445 -12.31 17.88 -32.96
C GLY A 445 -11.04 17.90 -32.11
N TRP A 446 -11.22 18.06 -30.80
CA TRP A 446 -10.15 18.12 -29.81
C TRP A 446 -9.72 16.74 -29.35
N HIS A 447 -8.40 16.57 -29.22
CA HIS A 447 -7.74 15.36 -28.75
C HIS A 447 -6.72 15.67 -27.66
N VAL A 448 -6.46 14.70 -26.78
CA VAL A 448 -5.35 14.76 -25.83
C VAL A 448 -4.08 14.42 -26.59
N ILE A 449 -3.02 15.18 -26.37
CA ILE A 449 -1.74 14.92 -27.02
C ILE A 449 -0.61 15.19 -26.02
N PRO A 450 0.33 14.26 -25.80
CA PRO A 450 1.50 14.52 -24.97
C PRO A 450 2.36 15.66 -25.52
N ALA A 451 2.99 16.43 -24.63
CA ALA A 451 3.72 17.66 -24.98
C ALA A 451 4.82 17.40 -26.02
N GLU A 452 5.62 16.36 -25.79
CA GLU A 452 6.72 15.95 -26.66
C GLU A 452 6.24 15.56 -28.07
N ILE A 453 5.02 15.03 -28.18
CA ILE A 453 4.43 14.65 -29.48
C ILE A 453 3.84 15.86 -30.18
N LEU A 454 3.24 16.78 -29.45
CA LEU A 454 2.70 18.02 -30.00
C LEU A 454 3.82 18.85 -30.68
N GLU A 455 4.96 18.98 -30.01
CA GLU A 455 6.14 19.65 -30.57
C GLU A 455 6.68 18.96 -31.83
N GLU A 456 6.80 17.62 -31.80
CA GLU A 456 7.28 16.85 -32.96
C GLU A 456 6.30 16.88 -34.15
N SER A 457 4.99 16.90 -33.89
CA SER A 457 3.95 16.76 -34.93
C SER A 457 3.59 18.05 -35.66
N GLN A 458 3.65 19.21 -34.97
CA GLN A 458 3.25 20.51 -35.53
C GLN A 458 4.42 21.50 -35.66
N GLY A 459 5.63 21.12 -35.20
CA GLY A 459 6.85 21.87 -35.44
C GLY A 459 6.94 23.20 -34.68
N LYS A 460 7.60 24.19 -35.31
CA LYS A 460 7.99 25.45 -34.64
C LYS A 460 6.81 26.33 -34.23
N GLU A 461 5.72 26.31 -34.98
CA GLU A 461 4.53 27.10 -34.68
C GLU A 461 3.89 26.63 -33.37
N ALA A 462 3.69 25.32 -33.22
CA ALA A 462 3.21 24.74 -31.96
C ALA A 462 4.15 25.03 -30.78
N GLN A 463 5.48 24.96 -30.98
CA GLN A 463 6.44 25.32 -29.92
C GLN A 463 6.26 26.77 -29.43
N VAL A 464 6.02 27.72 -30.34
CA VAL A 464 5.79 29.13 -29.98
C VAL A 464 4.49 29.27 -29.19
N THR A 465 3.41 28.63 -29.63
CA THR A 465 2.10 28.65 -28.95
C THR A 465 2.18 27.99 -27.57
N MET A 466 2.84 26.83 -27.46
CA MET A 466 3.10 26.16 -26.19
C MET A 466 3.91 27.02 -25.21
N GLN A 467 4.95 27.71 -25.70
CA GLN A 467 5.71 28.64 -24.86
C GLN A 467 4.86 29.84 -24.39
N LYS A 468 3.98 30.37 -25.24
CA LYS A 468 3.04 31.44 -24.89
C LYS A 468 2.09 30.99 -23.77
N LEU A 469 1.44 29.84 -23.94
CA LEU A 469 0.55 29.24 -22.94
C LEU A 469 1.30 28.92 -21.63
N GLN A 470 2.53 28.45 -21.72
CA GLN A 470 3.36 28.19 -20.54
C GLN A 470 3.71 29.47 -19.77
N ARG A 471 3.98 30.59 -20.46
CA ARG A 471 4.21 31.89 -19.81
C ARG A 471 2.94 32.38 -19.11
N GLN A 472 1.79 32.27 -19.77
CA GLN A 472 0.49 32.60 -19.15
C GLN A 472 0.23 31.75 -17.90
N LEU A 473 0.45 30.44 -17.97
CA LEU A 473 0.32 29.55 -16.82
C LEU A 473 1.25 29.97 -15.67
N ASN A 474 2.51 30.30 -15.96
CA ASN A 474 3.44 30.76 -14.92
C ASN A 474 2.93 32.04 -14.23
N SER A 475 2.37 32.98 -14.99
CA SER A 475 1.77 34.20 -14.43
C SER A 475 0.55 33.90 -13.55
N ILE A 476 -0.32 32.99 -13.97
CA ILE A 476 -1.50 32.55 -13.20
C ILE A 476 -1.05 31.86 -11.90
N GLN A 477 -0.08 30.95 -11.99
CA GLN A 477 0.48 30.27 -10.82
C GLN A 477 1.13 31.24 -9.84
N GLN A 478 1.86 32.24 -10.34
CA GLN A 478 2.45 33.28 -9.51
C GLN A 478 1.37 34.11 -8.81
N ALA A 479 0.36 34.57 -9.54
CA ALA A 479 -0.75 35.33 -8.97
C ALA A 479 -1.52 34.53 -7.90
N GLN A 480 -1.76 33.25 -8.14
CA GLN A 480 -2.41 32.36 -7.18
C GLN A 480 -1.54 32.15 -5.93
N GLN A 481 -0.24 31.92 -6.09
CA GLN A 481 0.71 31.80 -4.98
C GLN A 481 0.77 33.08 -4.15
N GLU A 482 0.82 34.25 -4.81
CA GLU A 482 0.80 35.55 -4.13
C GLU A 482 -0.51 35.77 -3.37
N LYS A 483 -1.66 35.41 -3.96
CA LYS A 483 -2.96 35.48 -3.29
C LYS A 483 -3.02 34.59 -2.05
N GLN A 484 -2.65 33.31 -2.18
CA GLN A 484 -2.62 32.37 -1.05
C GLN A 484 -1.62 32.80 0.03
N ALA A 485 -0.45 33.33 -0.37
CA ALA A 485 0.53 33.85 0.56
C ALA A 485 -0.03 35.03 1.36
N ARG A 486 -0.76 35.95 0.72
CA ARG A 486 -1.45 37.06 1.39
C ARG A 486 -2.51 36.54 2.36
N GLU A 487 -3.41 35.66 1.92
CA GLU A 487 -4.47 35.09 2.77
C GLU A 487 -3.94 34.33 4.00
N LEU A 488 -2.78 33.68 3.86
CA LEU A 488 -2.10 33.02 4.99
C LEU A 488 -1.41 34.04 5.92
N MET A 489 -0.77 35.07 5.35
CA MET A 489 -0.09 36.11 6.11
C MET A 489 -1.05 37.07 6.83
N ASP A 490 -2.28 37.24 6.34
CA ASP A 490 -3.33 38.04 7.02
C ASP A 490 -3.66 37.50 8.42
N LYS A 491 -3.31 36.25 8.70
CA LYS A 491 -3.48 35.62 10.02
C LYS A 491 -2.33 35.92 10.98
N VAL A 492 -1.21 36.42 10.47
CA VAL A 492 0.02 36.65 11.24
C VAL A 492 0.03 38.11 11.70
N VAL A 493 0.35 38.34 12.98
CA VAL A 493 0.40 39.70 13.52
C VAL A 493 1.68 40.41 13.05
N THR A 494 1.55 41.55 12.38
CA THR A 494 2.69 42.41 12.08
C THR A 494 3.03 43.26 13.30
N ILE A 495 4.31 43.27 13.70
CA ILE A 495 4.81 44.06 14.81
C ILE A 495 5.79 45.13 14.32
N THR A 496 5.65 46.34 14.88
CA THR A 496 6.53 47.49 14.61
C THR A 496 7.30 47.84 15.88
N PRO A 497 8.61 47.60 15.94
CA PRO A 497 9.46 48.03 17.05
C PRO A 497 9.56 49.57 17.13
N PRO A 498 9.81 50.16 18.33
CA PRO A 498 9.99 49.48 19.61
C PRO A 498 8.68 48.90 20.15
N LEU A 499 8.77 47.76 20.84
CA LEU A 499 7.59 47.08 21.40
C LEU A 499 6.90 47.98 22.44
N LYS A 500 5.56 47.97 22.44
CA LYS A 500 4.76 48.79 23.35
C LYS A 500 4.38 48.04 24.62
N LEU A 501 3.99 46.79 24.49
CA LEU A 501 3.57 45.93 25.60
C LEU A 501 4.76 45.30 26.30
N ASP A 502 4.61 45.06 27.60
CA ASP A 502 5.57 44.28 28.38
C ASP A 502 5.52 42.80 28.00
N PRO A 503 6.61 42.04 28.24
CA PRO A 503 6.64 40.62 27.91
C PRO A 503 5.54 39.84 28.63
N VAL A 504 5.01 38.81 27.96
CA VAL A 504 4.07 37.87 28.58
C VAL A 504 4.68 37.13 29.78
N THR A 505 3.82 36.54 30.60
CA THR A 505 4.23 35.68 31.72
C THR A 505 4.98 34.43 31.24
N ASP A 506 5.80 33.80 32.09
CA ASP A 506 6.53 32.59 31.73
C ASP A 506 5.60 31.42 31.37
N GLU A 507 4.46 31.32 32.07
CA GLU A 507 3.45 30.30 31.80
C GLU A 507 2.78 30.52 30.44
N GLU A 508 2.41 31.76 30.12
CA GLU A 508 1.82 32.11 28.82
C GLU A 508 2.83 31.89 27.68
N ALA A 509 4.10 32.25 27.89
CA ALA A 509 5.16 32.04 26.90
C ALA A 509 5.35 30.54 26.59
N LYS A 510 5.43 29.70 27.64
CA LYS A 510 5.51 28.23 27.48
C LYS A 510 4.28 27.70 26.75
N LYS A 511 3.08 28.08 27.19
CA LYS A 511 1.82 27.65 26.56
C LYS A 511 1.77 28.02 25.09
N THR A 512 2.18 29.24 24.74
CA THR A 512 2.22 29.74 23.36
C THR A 512 3.16 28.90 22.50
N LEU A 513 4.39 28.66 22.96
CA LEU A 513 5.37 27.87 22.23
C LEU A 513 4.95 26.39 22.10
N THR A 514 4.47 25.77 23.18
CA THR A 514 3.99 24.38 23.16
C THR A 514 2.83 24.22 22.19
N ASN A 515 1.87 25.15 22.20
CA ASN A 515 0.75 25.14 21.26
C ASN A 515 1.25 25.29 19.81
N PHE A 516 2.09 26.28 19.53
CA PHE A 516 2.67 26.48 18.19
C PHE A 516 3.40 25.24 17.69
N ARG A 517 4.28 24.65 18.50
CA ARG A 517 5.01 23.41 18.17
C ARG A 517 4.08 22.22 17.93
N THR A 518 2.99 22.11 18.68
CA THR A 518 1.96 21.08 18.48
C THR A 518 1.27 21.26 17.13
N LEU A 519 0.85 22.49 16.79
CA LEU A 519 0.20 22.80 15.52
C LEU A 519 1.13 22.55 14.31
N LEU A 520 2.43 22.82 14.46
CA LEU A 520 3.43 22.46 13.43
C LEU A 520 3.50 20.94 13.21
N ARG A 521 3.49 20.14 14.28
CA ARG A 521 3.52 18.66 14.21
C ARG A 521 2.25 18.10 13.58
N THR A 522 1.08 18.66 13.91
CA THR A 522 -0.22 18.23 13.36
C THR A 522 -0.51 18.84 11.98
N LYS A 523 0.39 19.68 11.45
CA LYS A 523 0.27 20.36 10.14
C LYS A 523 -0.95 21.30 10.05
N GLU A 524 -1.37 21.88 11.17
CA GLU A 524 -2.43 22.88 11.24
C GLU A 524 -1.91 24.29 10.88
N THR A 525 -1.58 24.47 9.61
CA THR A 525 -0.90 25.68 9.07
C THR A 525 -1.58 26.99 9.48
N ALA A 526 -2.90 27.10 9.30
CA ALA A 526 -3.63 28.34 9.57
C ALA A 526 -3.60 28.73 11.06
N SER A 527 -3.80 27.75 11.95
CA SER A 527 -3.78 27.95 13.40
C SER A 527 -2.38 28.30 13.89
N ALA A 528 -1.35 27.64 13.36
CA ALA A 528 0.04 27.93 13.69
C ALA A 528 0.43 29.37 13.29
N LEU A 529 0.06 29.81 12.08
CA LEU A 529 0.28 31.19 11.64
C LEU A 529 -0.49 32.20 12.51
N ALA A 530 -1.71 31.90 12.94
CA ALA A 530 -2.49 32.74 13.85
C ALA A 530 -1.86 32.91 15.26
N SER A 531 -0.97 31.99 15.64
CA SER A 531 -0.18 32.08 16.88
C SER A 531 1.18 32.76 16.69
N SER A 532 1.43 33.33 15.51
CA SER A 532 2.72 33.90 15.13
C SER A 532 2.65 35.42 14.90
N ALA A 533 3.81 36.05 14.98
CA ALA A 533 4.04 37.44 14.61
C ALA A 533 5.24 37.56 13.65
N VAL A 534 5.32 38.68 12.94
CA VAL A 534 6.46 39.05 12.08
C VAL A 534 6.79 40.53 12.19
N LEU A 535 8.05 40.89 11.95
CA LEU A 535 8.45 42.29 11.87
C LEU A 535 7.86 42.98 10.63
N GLU A 536 7.51 44.26 10.77
CA GLU A 536 7.11 45.12 9.65
C GLU A 536 8.19 45.14 8.55
N GLY A 537 7.77 45.18 7.28
CA GLY A 537 8.69 45.14 6.14
C GLY A 537 9.21 43.75 5.76
N THR A 538 8.73 42.68 6.41
CA THR A 538 9.09 41.31 6.03
C THR A 538 8.49 40.86 4.71
N ASN A 539 9.28 40.09 3.95
CA ASN A 539 8.82 39.46 2.72
C ASN A 539 7.96 38.21 3.04
N SER A 540 6.66 38.26 2.71
CA SER A 540 5.70 37.17 2.92
C SER A 540 6.16 35.81 2.38
N ALA A 541 6.73 35.77 1.17
CA ALA A 541 7.17 34.52 0.56
C ALA A 541 8.37 33.90 1.32
N GLN A 542 9.30 34.73 1.77
CA GLN A 542 10.42 34.29 2.61
C GLN A 542 9.95 33.80 3.98
N THR A 543 8.99 34.49 4.60
CA THR A 543 8.38 34.09 5.88
C THR A 543 7.70 32.73 5.76
N LEU A 544 6.87 32.51 4.75
CA LEU A 544 6.19 31.22 4.53
C LEU A 544 7.19 30.10 4.20
N LYS A 545 8.30 30.41 3.53
CA LYS A 545 9.40 29.47 3.32
C LYS A 545 10.05 29.06 4.65
N ILE A 546 10.32 30.01 5.55
CA ILE A 546 10.84 29.72 6.91
C ILE A 546 9.83 28.87 7.69
N PHE A 547 8.55 29.22 7.64
CA PHE A 547 7.47 28.46 8.27
C PHE A 547 7.40 27.00 7.78
N ASN A 548 7.53 26.77 6.47
CA ASN A 548 7.57 25.42 5.92
C ASN A 548 8.77 24.61 6.42
N TYR A 549 9.94 25.22 6.63
CA TYR A 549 11.06 24.56 7.29
C TYR A 549 10.76 24.25 8.76
N ALA A 550 10.04 25.13 9.47
CA ALA A 550 9.61 24.87 10.84
C ALA A 550 8.63 23.69 10.94
N ILE A 551 7.67 23.54 10.01
CA ILE A 551 6.78 22.37 9.93
C ILE A 551 7.60 21.08 9.73
N ARG A 552 8.50 21.07 8.74
CA ARG A 552 9.34 19.90 8.46
C ARG A 552 10.20 19.53 9.67
N GLY A 553 10.90 20.51 10.24
CA GLY A 553 11.70 20.30 11.45
C GLY A 553 10.87 19.78 12.63
N ALA A 554 9.66 20.30 12.85
CA ALA A 554 8.77 19.79 13.90
C ALA A 554 8.34 18.32 13.67
N ALA A 555 8.07 17.94 12.42
CA ALA A 555 7.69 16.58 12.06
C ALA A 555 8.85 15.58 12.22
N ASP A 556 10.08 16.01 11.94
CA ASP A 556 11.29 15.18 12.02
C ASP A 556 11.85 15.05 13.44
N HIS A 557 11.39 15.87 14.39
CA HIS A 557 11.84 15.85 15.80
C HIS A 557 10.90 15.07 16.71
N THR A 558 11.42 14.56 17.83
CA THR A 558 10.65 13.91 18.89
C THR A 558 9.42 14.73 19.33
N PRO A 559 8.34 14.10 19.81
CA PRO A 559 7.14 14.82 20.25
C PRO A 559 7.39 15.77 21.44
N HIS A 560 8.47 15.55 22.18
CA HIS A 560 8.83 16.32 23.36
C HIS A 560 9.97 17.28 23.02
N ASP A 561 9.77 18.56 23.36
CA ASP A 561 10.79 19.62 23.30
C ASP A 561 11.22 19.95 24.74
N ASP A 562 12.52 19.96 25.01
CA ASP A 562 13.03 20.26 26.35
C ASP A 562 13.28 21.76 26.49
N THR A 563 12.62 22.41 27.45
CA THR A 563 12.86 23.83 27.72
C THR A 563 14.10 24.00 28.57
N LEU A 564 15.15 24.61 28.03
CA LEU A 564 16.41 24.88 28.74
C LEU A 564 16.30 26.12 29.63
N GLY A 565 15.50 27.10 29.24
CA GLY A 565 15.27 28.31 30.03
C GLY A 565 14.49 29.38 29.29
N ILE A 566 13.97 30.33 30.07
CA ILE A 566 13.26 31.52 29.58
C ILE A 566 14.02 32.74 30.05
N ASN A 567 14.32 33.65 29.13
CA ASN A 567 15.12 34.84 29.41
C ASN A 567 14.38 36.09 28.92
N ARG A 568 14.43 37.14 29.73
CA ARG A 568 13.84 38.46 29.43
C ARG A 568 14.92 39.53 29.35
N ALA A 569 14.79 40.43 28.40
CA ALA A 569 15.58 41.65 28.32
C ALA A 569 14.68 42.77 27.79
N GLY A 570 14.47 43.81 28.59
CA GLY A 570 13.50 44.86 28.28
C GLY A 570 12.12 44.28 27.97
N LYS A 571 11.60 44.60 26.78
CA LYS A 571 10.27 44.14 26.31
C LYS A 571 10.31 42.84 25.50
N TRP A 572 11.45 42.17 25.45
CA TRP A 572 11.64 40.93 24.72
C TRP A 572 11.72 39.72 25.66
N LEU A 573 11.16 38.60 25.21
CA LEU A 573 11.25 37.31 25.88
C LEU A 573 11.71 36.25 24.87
N GLY A 574 12.66 35.41 25.29
CA GLY A 574 13.14 34.28 24.51
C GLY A 574 13.06 32.98 25.30
N ILE A 575 12.63 31.91 24.63
CA ILE A 575 12.62 30.55 25.15
C ILE A 575 13.70 29.75 24.42
N SER A 576 14.66 29.25 25.18
CA SER A 576 15.67 28.32 24.69
C SER A 576 15.14 26.91 24.83
N ILE A 577 15.07 26.17 23.72
CA ILE A 577 14.66 24.76 23.75
C ILE A 577 15.71 23.87 23.11
N ARG A 578 15.66 22.60 23.46
CA ARG A 578 16.34 21.51 22.77
C ARG A 578 15.31 20.64 22.07
N THR A 579 15.62 20.29 20.83
CA THR A 579 14.83 19.37 20.02
C THR A 579 15.71 18.23 19.56
N THR A 580 15.17 17.00 19.46
CA THR A 580 15.95 15.82 19.11
C THR A 580 15.41 15.18 17.83
N SER A 581 16.27 14.92 16.84
CA SER A 581 15.91 14.23 15.60
C SER A 581 15.45 12.79 15.87
N LYS A 582 14.32 12.37 15.28
CA LYS A 582 13.83 10.99 15.37
C LYS A 582 14.75 9.98 14.69
N SER A 583 15.39 10.38 13.59
CA SER A 583 16.17 9.48 12.73
C SER A 583 17.63 9.36 13.16
N SER A 584 18.23 10.47 13.60
CA SER A 584 19.66 10.53 13.93
C SER A 584 19.95 10.68 15.41
N GLY A 585 18.94 10.97 16.25
CA GLY A 585 19.14 11.26 17.67
C GLY A 585 19.90 12.57 17.96
N VAL A 586 20.29 13.31 16.91
CA VAL A 586 21.05 14.57 17.04
C VAL A 586 20.16 15.67 17.62
N ALA A 587 20.70 16.39 18.62
CA ALA A 587 20.05 17.53 19.23
C ALA A 587 20.29 18.83 18.44
N ASP A 588 19.25 19.64 18.31
CA ASP A 588 19.29 21.02 17.82
C ASP A 588 18.72 21.96 18.88
N TYR A 589 19.21 23.20 18.90
CA TYR A 589 18.97 24.16 19.98
C TYR A 589 18.43 25.48 19.42
N PRO A 590 17.15 25.54 19.03
CA PRO A 590 16.53 26.78 18.57
C PRO A 590 16.17 27.75 19.70
N LEU A 591 16.27 29.04 19.42
CA LEU A 591 15.73 30.13 20.23
C LEU A 591 14.41 30.61 19.62
N TYR A 592 13.34 30.62 20.42
CA TYR A 592 12.06 31.20 20.03
C TYR A 592 11.84 32.51 20.76
N LEU A 593 11.65 33.60 20.02
CA LEU A 593 11.25 34.88 20.59
C LEU A 593 9.72 34.92 20.69
N ILE A 594 9.22 35.30 21.86
CA ILE A 594 7.79 35.49 22.12
C ILE A 594 7.56 36.98 22.37
N VAL A 595 6.66 37.56 21.59
CA VAL A 595 6.28 38.98 21.67
C VAL A 595 4.85 39.10 22.16
N ASN A 596 4.59 40.08 23.02
CA ASN A 596 3.24 40.37 23.47
C ASN A 596 2.53 41.29 22.46
N THR A 597 1.28 40.98 22.15
CA THR A 597 0.43 41.73 21.21
C THR A 597 -0.96 41.91 21.81
N ASP A 598 -1.80 42.76 21.22
CA ASP A 598 -3.19 42.92 21.67
C ASP A 598 -4.00 41.61 21.56
N ALA A 599 -3.52 40.65 20.76
CA ALA A 599 -4.08 39.31 20.62
C ALA A 599 -3.36 38.24 21.47
N GLY A 600 -2.64 38.66 22.52
CA GLY A 600 -1.83 37.83 23.41
C GLY A 600 -0.42 37.51 22.89
N GLY A 601 0.27 36.61 23.58
CA GLY A 601 1.61 36.14 23.18
C GLY A 601 1.65 35.51 21.79
N LYS A 602 2.64 35.92 20.97
CA LYS A 602 2.89 35.38 19.61
C LYS A 602 4.35 34.96 19.44
N VAL A 603 4.58 33.88 18.68
CA VAL A 603 5.93 33.44 18.29
C VAL A 603 6.43 34.29 17.13
N LEU A 604 7.60 34.91 17.25
CA LEU A 604 8.20 35.67 16.16
C LEU A 604 8.81 34.72 15.12
N LEU A 605 8.14 34.60 13.97
CA LEU A 605 8.37 33.51 13.02
C LEU A 605 9.50 33.81 12.02
N ASP A 606 9.70 35.08 11.70
CA ASP A 606 10.64 35.57 10.71
C ASP A 606 12.08 35.77 11.26
N VAL A 607 12.32 35.26 12.48
CA VAL A 607 13.61 35.28 13.19
C VAL A 607 13.98 33.85 13.58
N ASP A 608 14.83 33.20 12.77
CA ASP A 608 15.40 31.87 13.08
C ASP A 608 16.82 32.06 13.62
N LEU A 609 16.94 31.99 14.96
CA LEU A 609 18.21 32.01 15.69
C LEU A 609 18.38 30.68 16.42
N ARG A 610 19.55 30.05 16.31
CA ARG A 610 19.87 28.79 17.00
C ARG A 610 21.30 28.79 17.52
N HIS A 611 21.60 27.92 18.47
CA HIS A 611 22.99 27.64 18.82
C HIS A 611 23.74 27.11 17.59
N ALA A 612 24.90 27.69 17.29
CA ALA A 612 25.67 27.32 16.11
C ALA A 612 26.51 26.07 16.38
N THR A 613 26.08 24.92 15.85
CA THR A 613 26.82 23.65 15.93
C THR A 613 27.76 23.43 14.74
N ASN A 614 27.65 24.26 13.70
CA ASN A 614 28.50 24.21 12.51
C ASN A 614 28.53 25.56 11.78
N ARG A 615 29.48 25.70 10.84
CA ARG A 615 29.69 26.91 10.03
C ARG A 615 28.48 27.32 9.18
N GLY A 616 27.67 26.35 8.76
CA GLY A 616 26.42 26.63 8.04
C GLY A 616 25.42 27.38 8.92
N ARG A 617 25.29 26.98 10.19
CA ARG A 617 24.40 27.64 11.15
C ARG A 617 24.92 29.03 11.54
N GLU A 618 26.22 29.22 11.68
CA GLU A 618 26.83 30.54 11.89
C GLU A 618 26.46 31.54 10.78
N LEU A 619 26.53 31.09 9.52
CA LEU A 619 26.16 31.91 8.37
C LEU A 619 24.66 32.28 8.38
N LEU A 620 23.78 31.34 8.74
CA LEU A 620 22.34 31.60 8.83
C LEU A 620 22.03 32.58 9.96
N ASN A 621 22.59 32.39 11.15
CA ASN A 621 22.44 33.34 12.25
C ASN A 621 22.94 34.74 11.87
N SER A 622 24.08 34.83 11.16
CA SER A 622 24.63 36.11 10.69
C SER A 622 23.67 36.84 9.75
N LYS A 623 22.97 36.12 8.87
CA LYS A 623 21.93 36.69 8.01
C LYS A 623 20.74 37.18 8.82
N THR A 624 20.27 36.41 9.79
CA THR A 624 19.19 36.81 10.71
C THR A 624 19.58 38.07 11.49
N TRP A 625 20.81 38.16 11.98
CA TRP A 625 21.30 39.34 12.70
C TRP A 625 21.40 40.60 11.83
N ASN A 626 21.79 40.47 10.57
CA ASN A 626 21.82 41.63 9.65
C ASN A 626 20.39 42.17 9.43
N LYS A 627 19.42 41.28 9.23
CA LYS A 627 18.01 41.66 9.14
C LYS A 627 17.52 42.35 10.43
N LEU A 628 17.88 41.82 11.61
CA LEU A 628 17.50 42.43 12.88
C LEU A 628 18.14 43.81 13.10
N LYS A 629 19.37 44.04 12.62
CA LYS A 629 20.02 45.37 12.67
C LYS A 629 19.28 46.41 11.84
N GLU A 630 18.71 46.00 10.71
CA GLU A 630 17.92 46.88 9.84
C GLU A 630 16.52 47.15 10.40
N ALA A 631 15.92 46.14 11.05
CA ALA A 631 14.53 46.21 11.51
C ALA A 631 14.34 46.71 12.94
N LEU A 632 15.34 46.57 13.82
CA LEU A 632 15.22 46.90 15.24
C LEU A 632 15.96 48.19 15.61
N PRO A 633 15.37 49.06 16.45
CA PRO A 633 16.11 50.11 17.14
C PRO A 633 17.28 49.55 17.96
N GLU A 634 18.31 50.36 18.16
CA GLU A 634 19.56 49.95 18.83
C GLU A 634 19.34 49.32 20.22
N GLN A 635 18.40 49.88 21.00
CA GLN A 635 18.04 49.33 22.30
C GLN A 635 17.42 47.92 22.18
N SER A 636 16.42 47.73 21.32
CA SER A 636 15.79 46.41 21.11
C SER A 636 16.78 45.40 20.53
N LEU A 637 17.69 45.82 19.65
CA LEU A 637 18.75 44.96 19.15
C LEU A 637 19.67 44.47 20.28
N THR A 638 20.01 45.36 21.23
CA THR A 638 20.84 45.03 22.40
C THR A 638 20.12 44.05 23.33
N GLU A 639 18.82 44.26 23.56
CA GLU A 639 17.97 43.37 24.35
C GLU A 639 17.90 41.96 23.73
N VAL A 640 17.65 41.85 22.42
CA VAL A 640 17.59 40.54 21.73
C VAL A 640 18.96 39.85 21.71
N LYS A 641 20.07 40.59 21.57
CA LYS A 641 21.43 40.03 21.69
C LYS A 641 21.67 39.43 23.07
N SER A 642 21.28 40.14 24.13
CA SER A 642 21.40 39.63 25.51
C SER A 642 20.66 38.31 25.70
N ILE A 643 19.45 38.18 25.14
CA ILE A 643 18.68 36.94 25.15
C ILE A 643 19.41 35.83 24.38
N PHE A 644 19.97 36.13 23.20
CA PHE A 644 20.69 35.14 22.40
C PHE A 644 22.00 34.68 23.04
N ASP A 645 22.74 35.57 23.68
CA ASP A 645 23.95 35.21 24.43
C ASP A 645 23.61 34.27 25.58
N LYS A 646 22.50 34.54 26.28
CA LYS A 646 22.01 33.64 27.33
C LYS A 646 21.55 32.29 26.79
N HIS A 647 20.90 32.28 25.62
CA HIS A 647 20.54 31.05 24.91
C HIS A 647 21.78 30.20 24.57
N ASN A 648 22.87 30.81 24.10
CA ASN A 648 24.12 30.10 23.82
C ASN A 648 24.72 29.50 25.09
N GLN A 649 24.74 30.25 26.21
CA GLN A 649 25.22 29.72 27.50
C GLN A 649 24.42 28.49 27.95
N LEU A 650 23.08 28.55 27.88
CA LEU A 650 22.20 27.44 28.26
C LEU A 650 22.39 26.23 27.35
N SER A 651 22.52 26.46 26.03
CA SER A 651 22.72 25.39 25.05
C SER A 651 24.07 24.70 25.23
N THR A 652 25.15 25.46 25.45
CA THR A 652 26.48 24.90 25.72
C THR A 652 26.50 24.10 27.03
N ALA A 653 25.80 24.58 28.07
CA ALA A 653 25.68 23.85 29.33
C ALA A 653 24.95 22.51 29.15
N ASP A 654 23.85 22.48 28.39
CA ASP A 654 23.12 21.24 28.10
C ASP A 654 23.95 20.26 27.26
N ILE A 655 24.67 20.74 26.24
CA ILE A 655 25.58 19.91 25.43
C ILE A 655 26.65 19.26 26.31
N ALA A 656 27.27 20.03 27.21
CA ALA A 656 28.29 19.51 28.12
C ALA A 656 27.71 18.46 29.09
N LYS A 657 26.50 18.72 29.62
CA LYS A 657 25.80 17.79 30.49
C LYS A 657 25.51 16.46 29.79
N ARG A 658 24.97 16.51 28.56
CA ARG A 658 24.66 15.31 27.78
C ARG A 658 25.89 14.52 27.37
N LYS A 659 26.99 15.19 27.06
CA LYS A 659 28.24 14.52 26.73
C LYS A 659 28.73 13.69 27.93
N LYS A 660 28.61 14.24 29.14
CA LYS A 660 28.92 13.53 30.38
C LYS A 660 27.97 12.35 30.64
N GLU A 661 26.65 12.55 30.45
CA GLU A 661 25.65 11.47 30.61
C GLU A 661 25.89 10.30 29.63
N LEU A 662 26.37 10.57 28.41
CA LEU A 662 26.73 9.53 27.43
C LEU A 662 28.07 8.84 27.74
N GLU A 663 29.03 9.55 28.32
CA GLU A 663 30.31 8.97 28.76
C GLU A 663 30.17 8.12 30.04
N ASP A 664 29.10 8.31 30.81
CA ASP A 664 28.79 7.55 32.02
C ASP A 664 27.90 6.30 31.73
N GLU A 665 27.34 6.16 30.51
CA GLU A 665 26.53 5.02 30.06
C GLU A 665 27.29 3.98 29.21
N ASP A 666 28.48 4.32 28.71
CA ASP A 666 29.46 3.42 28.06
C ASP A 666 30.45 2.85 29.10
#